data_AF-A0A852U9N5-F1
#
_entry.id   AF-A0A852U9N5-F1
#
_cell.length_a   1.000
_cell.length_b   1.000
_cell.length_c   1.000
_cell.angle_alpha   90.00
_cell.angle_beta   90.00
_cell.angle_gamma   90.00
#
_symmetry.space_group_name_H-M   'P 1'
#
loop_
_entity.id
_entity.type
_entity.pdbx_description
1 polymer ?
#
loop_
_entity_poly.entity_id
_entity_poly.type
_entity_poly.pdbx_seq_one_letter_code
_entity_poly.pdbx_strand_id
1 'polypeptide(L)'
;MTRPWQKLLAVGAATTLTGGGLLVAAAPPTDAAPSGTELVINEAYGGGGNSGSLYSNDFVELYNPGPAAISVDGWSVQYFSAGGNLGGVAELSGTVAPSSHYLVALSAGNSQTGELPVPNASGEIAMGARGGIVALADTAEAVTLPAGTAVDAVGVVDLLGYGSASAFEGAAPAPELGNALSAQRAAAGVDTDENAADFVAAAPTPENSAGGSTTTPAPTTTAVPTVPPEAALVSIAEIQGTGAASPLVDQTVTTEGVVTAVYAEGGLGGFNIQTPGVTDPTTHSASTGVFVYGPAAAATVSVGDRVAVTGRVGERFESTQISASGVEQLEVRPEHVVEPVAIEWPETDEERERYEGMLLAPTGTYRVSENYALNQYGEVGLSVGERLLVTPTEVGAPGSPEAVAQAEYNAAHSVILDDGASTDFLRREGGSMVNANIPLPYLSIETPVTVGATATFSEPVVVHYSFDSYRFQPTTTLTGTEDAPVTFSDVREAGPDSVGGSLQIGTFNVLNYFTSLGVDSCDASQSYTDREGNPISANGCLPRGAWDAENLERQESKIVAAINQLDADIVALEEIEDSSDFGKDRDAALVDLVDALNAAAGADRWAHVPSPADIPATGDDVIRTAFIYQPATVGLSGSSSILDDPAFINGRAPLAQTFSDPATDTDFIVVANHFKSKGGSGEGDNANEDDIVGPAGAVGGWNGDRTRQAQALAGFTEAQRAEHGTDLLFLTGDFNSYSQEEPMRVLEDAGYENLGDSRNRAAGEPGSSGTEYSYSFGGTVGSLDHILASGAAAEAVTGADVWTINAYEQVGTEYSRFNSNVTQLYTDDVYRSSDHNPFLIGLDFSVAPTPTETAGPTPTATMTPEPTQSDGTVPGASPSATANPPAAGGPTTSQPTSPVAPDADGQQLATTGVELSALLPIAAGAALLAGALAFLLRRRIDRA
;
A
#
# COMPACT_ATOMS: atom_id res chain seq x y z
N MET A 1 31.12 50.75 -17.31
CA MET A 1 32.29 49.96 -17.75
C MET A 1 31.75 48.99 -18.82
N THR A 2 31.91 49.26 -20.11
CA THR A 2 32.94 48.64 -21.00
C THR A 2 32.94 47.10 -20.88
N ARG A 3 32.23 46.31 -21.71
CA ARG A 3 32.55 45.90 -23.11
C ARG A 3 34.07 45.63 -23.35
N PRO A 4 34.47 44.70 -24.27
CA PRO A 4 33.73 43.58 -24.90
C PRO A 4 34.59 42.31 -25.28
N TRP A 5 33.96 41.32 -25.92
CA TRP A 5 34.40 40.48 -27.09
C TRP A 5 35.83 39.84 -27.16
N GLN A 6 36.03 38.70 -27.86
CA GLN A 6 36.25 38.54 -29.33
C GLN A 6 36.59 37.04 -29.58
N LYS A 7 36.45 36.34 -30.72
CA LYS A 7 36.17 36.57 -32.18
C LYS A 7 35.86 35.17 -32.81
N LEU A 8 35.49 34.94 -34.08
CA LEU A 8 34.52 35.53 -35.04
C LEU A 8 34.65 34.79 -36.41
N LEU A 9 33.56 34.62 -37.16
CA LEU A 9 33.45 34.09 -38.56
C LEU A 9 33.60 32.55 -38.74
N ALA A 10 32.73 31.77 -39.41
CA ALA A 10 31.58 31.94 -40.35
C ALA A 10 31.84 31.77 -41.87
N VAL A 11 30.82 31.19 -42.54
CA VAL A 11 30.52 31.13 -44.00
C VAL A 11 31.24 30.06 -44.84
N GLY A 12 30.45 29.26 -45.59
CA GLY A 12 30.92 28.58 -46.82
C GLY A 12 30.18 27.31 -47.24
N ALA A 13 29.01 27.43 -47.89
CA ALA A 13 28.32 26.29 -48.52
C ALA A 13 28.59 26.22 -50.03
N ALA A 14 28.80 25.03 -50.61
CA ALA A 14 28.32 24.63 -51.95
C ALA A 14 28.69 23.17 -52.34
N THR A 15 27.69 22.47 -52.86
CA THR A 15 27.63 21.17 -53.54
C THR A 15 28.66 20.87 -54.65
N THR A 16 29.09 19.60 -54.77
CA THR A 16 28.97 18.78 -56.00
C THR A 16 29.12 17.27 -55.72
N LEU A 17 28.42 16.43 -56.50
CA LEU A 17 28.44 14.96 -56.41
C LEU A 17 29.73 14.34 -56.98
N THR A 18 30.21 13.27 -56.36
CA THR A 18 30.63 12.02 -57.05
C THR A 18 30.45 10.84 -56.10
N GLY A 19 29.81 9.76 -56.57
CA GLY A 19 29.55 8.57 -55.76
C GLY A 19 30.75 7.62 -55.65
N GLY A 20 30.77 6.84 -54.58
CA GLY A 20 31.73 5.77 -54.31
C GLY A 20 31.40 5.15 -52.96
N GLY A 21 30.77 3.97 -52.95
CA GLY A 21 30.40 3.31 -51.71
C GLY A 21 31.63 2.81 -50.96
N LEU A 22 31.74 3.16 -49.68
CA LEU A 22 32.63 2.51 -48.72
C LEU A 22 31.84 2.24 -47.45
N LEU A 23 31.83 0.99 -47.01
CA LEU A 23 31.37 0.61 -45.68
C LEU A 23 32.32 1.24 -44.66
N VAL A 24 31.81 2.14 -43.81
CA VAL A 24 32.52 2.49 -42.57
C VAL A 24 32.19 1.40 -41.57
N ALA A 25 33.10 0.45 -41.41
CA ALA A 25 33.07 -0.43 -40.26
C ALA A 25 33.23 0.42 -39.00
N ALA A 26 32.32 0.25 -38.02
CA ALA A 26 32.61 0.69 -36.67
C ALA A 26 33.86 -0.05 -36.20
N ALA A 27 34.85 0.68 -35.68
CA ALA A 27 35.90 0.05 -34.90
C ALA A 27 35.27 -0.46 -33.60
N PRO A 28 35.57 -1.68 -33.14
CA PRO A 28 35.16 -2.09 -31.80
C PRO A 28 35.83 -1.19 -30.76
N PRO A 29 35.18 -0.91 -29.62
CA PRO A 29 35.91 -0.40 -28.46
C PRO A 29 36.98 -1.45 -28.08
N THR A 30 38.21 -0.97 -27.88
CA THR A 30 39.32 -1.79 -27.41
C THR A 30 39.77 -1.24 -26.08
N ASP A 31 39.09 -1.69 -25.02
CA ASP A 31 39.62 -1.71 -23.67
C ASP A 31 39.47 -3.17 -23.23
N ALA A 32 40.60 -3.86 -23.16
CA ALA A 32 40.76 -5.18 -22.57
C ALA A 32 42.08 -5.09 -21.80
N ALA A 33 42.18 -5.65 -20.60
CA ALA A 33 43.43 -5.74 -19.85
C ALA A 33 44.27 -6.97 -20.29
N PRO A 34 45.10 -6.90 -21.35
CA PRO A 34 45.63 -8.08 -22.01
C PRO A 34 47.02 -8.37 -21.45
N SER A 35 47.14 -8.44 -20.12
CA SER A 35 48.38 -8.85 -19.47
C SER A 35 48.60 -10.34 -19.75
N GLY A 36 47.55 -11.16 -19.59
CA GLY A 36 47.63 -12.61 -19.65
C GLY A 36 48.64 -13.16 -18.63
N THR A 37 48.90 -12.41 -17.55
CA THR A 37 49.94 -12.72 -16.55
C THR A 37 49.44 -12.80 -15.12
N GLU A 38 48.19 -12.42 -14.86
CA GLU A 38 47.51 -12.59 -13.58
C GLU A 38 46.72 -13.91 -13.54
N LEU A 39 46.33 -14.33 -12.33
CA LEU A 39 45.60 -15.58 -12.09
C LEU A 39 44.10 -15.32 -12.28
N VAL A 40 43.41 -16.19 -13.03
CA VAL A 40 41.99 -16.00 -13.39
C VAL A 40 41.11 -17.13 -12.89
N ILE A 41 39.83 -16.87 -12.64
CA ILE A 41 38.75 -17.84 -12.43
C ILE A 41 38.48 -18.54 -13.77
N ASN A 42 38.77 -19.83 -13.88
CA ASN A 42 38.60 -20.59 -15.12
C ASN A 42 37.25 -21.33 -15.18
N GLU A 43 36.77 -21.83 -14.04
CA GLU A 43 35.49 -22.54 -13.94
C GLU A 43 34.83 -22.30 -12.57
N ALA A 44 33.51 -22.10 -12.54
CA ALA A 44 32.73 -22.02 -11.29
C ALA A 44 31.46 -22.89 -11.36
N TYR A 45 31.23 -23.68 -10.31
CA TYR A 45 30.13 -24.63 -10.21
C TYR A 45 29.44 -24.57 -8.85
N GLY A 46 28.21 -24.05 -8.82
CA GLY A 46 27.35 -24.03 -7.63
C GLY A 46 26.27 -25.13 -7.60
N GLY A 47 26.43 -26.18 -8.41
CA GLY A 47 25.47 -27.28 -8.53
C GLY A 47 25.69 -28.43 -7.55
N GLY A 48 26.68 -28.34 -6.66
CA GLY A 48 27.22 -29.43 -5.86
C GLY A 48 26.18 -30.21 -5.08
N GLY A 49 26.06 -31.52 -5.33
CA GLY A 49 25.17 -32.41 -4.59
C GLY A 49 23.67 -32.10 -4.71
N ASN A 50 23.28 -31.20 -5.61
CA ASN A 50 21.88 -30.97 -5.98
C ASN A 50 21.35 -32.07 -6.92
N SER A 51 20.03 -32.15 -7.11
CA SER A 51 19.44 -33.11 -8.05
C SER A 51 19.89 -32.80 -9.49
N GLY A 52 20.43 -33.80 -10.19
CA GLY A 52 21.04 -33.64 -11.51
C GLY A 52 22.49 -33.14 -11.50
N SER A 53 23.12 -33.00 -10.33
CA SER A 53 24.55 -32.64 -10.22
C SER A 53 25.48 -33.72 -10.76
N LEU A 54 26.62 -33.30 -11.34
CA LEU A 54 27.68 -34.21 -11.75
C LEU A 54 28.69 -34.45 -10.62
N TYR A 55 28.85 -33.48 -9.71
CA TYR A 55 29.78 -33.53 -8.58
C TYR A 55 29.07 -33.20 -7.25
N SER A 56 29.55 -33.81 -6.16
CA SER A 56 28.94 -33.69 -4.82
C SER A 56 29.20 -32.33 -4.17
N ASN A 57 30.29 -31.68 -4.57
CA ASN A 57 30.78 -30.42 -4.04
C ASN A 57 30.62 -29.31 -5.06
N ASP A 58 30.30 -28.11 -4.56
CA ASP A 58 30.56 -26.87 -5.27
C ASP A 58 32.08 -26.72 -5.47
N PHE A 59 32.50 -25.99 -6.51
CA PHE A 59 33.91 -25.67 -6.68
C PHE A 59 34.14 -24.39 -7.49
N VAL A 60 35.34 -23.85 -7.29
CA VAL A 60 35.92 -22.81 -8.14
C VAL A 60 37.30 -23.31 -8.57
N GLU A 61 37.59 -23.20 -9.86
CA GLU A 61 38.87 -23.52 -10.47
C GLU A 61 39.53 -22.23 -10.94
N LEU A 62 40.82 -22.08 -10.63
CA LEU A 62 41.65 -20.97 -11.10
C LEU A 62 42.68 -21.45 -12.12
N TYR A 63 43.07 -20.61 -13.06
CA TYR A 63 44.11 -20.89 -14.06
C TYR A 63 45.16 -19.79 -14.12
N ASN A 64 46.43 -20.18 -14.27
CA ASN A 64 47.55 -19.26 -14.47
C ASN A 64 47.94 -19.19 -15.97
N PRO A 65 47.47 -18.19 -16.74
CA PRO A 65 47.89 -17.96 -18.13
C PRO A 65 49.36 -17.52 -18.26
N GLY A 66 49.96 -17.00 -17.18
CA GLY A 66 51.28 -16.39 -17.17
C GLY A 66 52.44 -17.38 -17.35
N PRO A 67 53.61 -16.90 -17.80
CA PRO A 67 54.82 -17.71 -17.99
C PRO A 67 55.60 -17.97 -16.69
N ALA A 68 55.13 -17.46 -15.55
CA ALA A 68 55.78 -17.54 -14.25
C ALA A 68 54.79 -18.10 -13.19
N ALA A 69 55.33 -18.72 -12.14
CA ALA A 69 54.51 -19.29 -11.08
C ALA A 69 53.98 -18.15 -10.17
N ILE A 70 52.68 -18.16 -9.87
CA ILE A 70 51.99 -17.14 -9.06
C ILE A 70 51.80 -17.68 -7.65
N SER A 71 52.25 -16.93 -6.64
CA SER A 71 52.03 -17.25 -5.23
C SER A 71 50.63 -16.79 -4.83
N VAL A 72 49.86 -17.65 -4.18
CA VAL A 72 48.49 -17.34 -3.68
C VAL A 72 48.41 -17.36 -2.16
N ASP A 73 49.55 -17.41 -1.47
CA ASP A 73 49.62 -17.25 -0.01
C ASP A 73 49.00 -15.92 0.44
N GLY A 74 47.88 -16.00 1.17
CA GLY A 74 47.14 -14.84 1.70
C GLY A 74 46.02 -14.30 0.79
N TRP A 75 45.80 -14.93 -0.37
CA TRP A 75 44.66 -14.66 -1.25
C TRP A 75 43.44 -15.47 -0.82
N SER A 76 42.27 -15.17 -1.39
CA SER A 76 41.05 -15.97 -1.17
C SER A 76 40.17 -16.09 -2.42
N VAL A 77 39.35 -17.14 -2.47
CA VAL A 77 38.13 -17.17 -3.27
C VAL A 77 36.98 -16.79 -2.36
N GLN A 78 36.19 -15.79 -2.75
CA GLN A 78 35.03 -15.31 -2.01
C GLN A 78 33.78 -15.50 -2.85
N TYR A 79 32.68 -15.89 -2.19
CA TYR A 79 31.39 -16.06 -2.85
C TYR A 79 30.37 -15.09 -2.26
N PHE A 80 29.56 -14.49 -3.13
CA PHE A 80 28.40 -13.70 -2.77
C PHE A 80 27.17 -14.26 -3.48
N SER A 81 26.00 -14.15 -2.85
CA SER A 81 24.73 -14.47 -3.52
C SER A 81 24.54 -13.59 -4.75
N ALA A 82 23.62 -13.97 -5.65
CA ALA A 82 23.27 -13.14 -6.79
C ALA A 82 22.87 -11.69 -6.39
N GLY A 83 22.33 -11.48 -5.19
CA GLY A 83 22.01 -10.16 -4.64
C GLY A 83 23.18 -9.41 -3.96
N GLY A 84 24.40 -9.95 -3.97
CA GLY A 84 25.60 -9.30 -3.40
C GLY A 84 25.89 -9.59 -1.92
N ASN A 85 25.17 -10.51 -1.28
CA ASN A 85 25.42 -10.87 0.13
C ASN A 85 26.56 -11.89 0.25
N LEU A 86 27.60 -11.59 1.03
CA LEU A 86 28.74 -12.51 1.25
C LEU A 86 28.27 -13.85 1.83
N GLY A 87 28.50 -14.94 1.07
CA GLY A 87 28.22 -16.32 1.46
C GLY A 87 29.43 -17.06 2.04
N GLY A 88 30.65 -16.56 1.84
CA GLY A 88 31.84 -17.07 2.54
C GLY A 88 33.17 -16.72 1.87
N VAL A 89 34.26 -17.07 2.55
CA VAL A 89 35.66 -16.84 2.15
C VAL A 89 36.44 -18.15 2.29
N ALA A 90 37.18 -18.53 1.25
CA ALA A 90 38.05 -19.70 1.22
C ALA A 90 39.50 -19.24 0.96
N GLU A 91 40.33 -19.28 1.99
CA GLU A 91 41.75 -18.88 1.90
C GLU A 91 42.54 -19.81 0.98
N LEU A 92 43.43 -19.21 0.18
CA LEU A 92 44.34 -19.90 -0.72
C LEU A 92 45.75 -19.99 -0.13
N SER A 93 46.53 -20.98 -0.58
CA SER A 93 47.94 -21.11 -0.19
C SER A 93 48.78 -21.84 -1.23
N GLY A 94 50.08 -21.64 -1.17
CA GLY A 94 51.06 -22.21 -2.10
C GLY A 94 51.19 -21.40 -3.38
N THR A 95 51.35 -22.11 -4.51
CA THR A 95 51.75 -21.49 -5.78
C THR A 95 51.12 -22.21 -6.97
N VAL A 96 50.52 -21.45 -7.88
CA VAL A 96 50.00 -21.94 -9.16
C VAL A 96 51.12 -21.89 -10.20
N ALA A 97 51.51 -23.04 -10.76
CA ALA A 97 52.54 -23.12 -11.78
C ALA A 97 52.08 -22.47 -13.12
N PRO A 98 53.00 -22.07 -14.02
CA PRO A 98 52.64 -21.56 -15.34
C PRO A 98 51.72 -22.52 -16.11
N SER A 99 50.71 -21.99 -16.78
CA SER A 99 49.76 -22.76 -17.62
C SER A 99 49.15 -23.97 -16.89
N SER A 100 48.81 -23.81 -15.61
CA SER A 100 48.30 -24.87 -14.73
C SER A 100 47.06 -24.40 -13.95
N HIS A 101 46.18 -25.33 -13.61
CA HIS A 101 44.97 -25.09 -12.82
C HIS A 101 45.22 -25.19 -11.30
N TYR A 102 44.29 -24.65 -10.51
CA TYR A 102 44.24 -24.74 -9.05
C TYR A 102 42.77 -24.90 -8.61
N LEU A 103 42.43 -26.05 -8.05
CA LEU A 103 41.05 -26.40 -7.71
C LEU A 103 40.72 -26.09 -6.25
N VAL A 104 39.66 -25.32 -6.00
CA VAL A 104 39.12 -25.05 -4.67
C VAL A 104 37.81 -25.82 -4.50
N ALA A 105 37.81 -26.86 -3.66
CA ALA A 105 36.59 -27.59 -3.33
C ALA A 105 35.80 -26.83 -2.25
N LEU A 106 34.53 -26.58 -2.50
CA LEU A 106 33.65 -25.88 -1.58
C LEU A 106 32.67 -26.87 -0.93
N SER A 107 31.57 -26.41 -0.33
CA SER A 107 30.65 -27.27 0.42
C SER A 107 30.06 -28.39 -0.42
N ALA A 108 29.81 -29.54 0.22
CA ALA A 108 29.06 -30.63 -0.38
C ALA A 108 27.56 -30.40 -0.19
N GLY A 109 26.78 -30.64 -1.25
CA GLY A 109 25.32 -30.70 -1.15
C GLY A 109 24.82 -32.01 -0.55
N ASN A 110 23.50 -32.15 -0.50
CA ASN A 110 22.85 -33.26 0.21
C ASN A 110 22.96 -34.62 -0.50
N SER A 111 23.25 -34.64 -1.82
CA SER A 111 23.39 -35.87 -2.61
C SER A 111 24.86 -36.22 -2.84
N GLN A 112 25.23 -37.48 -2.61
CA GLN A 112 26.52 -38.01 -3.06
C GLN A 112 26.45 -38.34 -4.55
N THR A 113 27.04 -37.47 -5.38
CA THR A 113 27.24 -37.65 -6.82
C THR A 113 28.73 -37.84 -7.10
N GLY A 114 29.31 -37.29 -8.17
CA GLY A 114 30.73 -37.48 -8.47
C GLY A 114 31.67 -36.90 -7.41
N GLU A 115 32.85 -37.50 -7.24
CA GLU A 115 33.93 -36.93 -6.44
C GLU A 115 34.76 -35.97 -7.31
N LEU A 116 35.19 -34.84 -6.75
CA LEU A 116 36.15 -33.93 -7.40
C LEU A 116 37.55 -34.59 -7.47
N PRO A 117 38.43 -34.16 -8.40
CA PRO A 117 39.86 -34.37 -8.25
C PRO A 117 40.34 -33.86 -6.89
N VAL A 118 41.44 -34.43 -6.36
CA VAL A 118 42.01 -33.98 -5.08
C VAL A 118 42.28 -32.48 -5.14
N PRO A 119 41.58 -31.64 -4.36
CA PRO A 119 41.63 -30.20 -4.54
C PRO A 119 42.93 -29.61 -3.97
N ASN A 120 43.27 -28.42 -4.44
CA ASN A 120 44.42 -27.65 -3.97
C ASN A 120 44.13 -26.90 -2.67
N ALA A 121 42.90 -26.40 -2.51
CA ALA A 121 42.38 -25.80 -1.29
C ALA A 121 40.92 -26.24 -1.04
N SER A 122 40.38 -25.95 0.14
CA SER A 122 38.98 -26.24 0.46
C SER A 122 38.36 -25.18 1.36
N GLY A 123 37.08 -24.89 1.18
CA GLY A 123 36.30 -23.97 2.02
C GLY A 123 34.88 -24.48 2.32
N GLU A 124 34.25 -23.95 3.36
CA GLU A 124 32.87 -24.28 3.75
C GLU A 124 31.88 -23.27 3.15
N ILE A 125 31.93 -23.07 1.83
CA ILE A 125 31.07 -22.14 1.08
C ILE A 125 29.99 -22.94 0.33
N ALA A 126 28.73 -22.59 0.50
CA ALA A 126 27.65 -23.08 -0.37
C ALA A 126 27.33 -22.02 -1.44
N MET A 127 27.32 -22.42 -2.71
CA MET A 127 27.11 -21.54 -3.86
C MET A 127 25.68 -21.67 -4.43
N GLY A 128 25.26 -20.64 -5.18
CA GLY A 128 23.98 -20.63 -5.87
C GLY A 128 24.09 -21.34 -7.21
N ALA A 129 23.26 -22.38 -7.43
CA ALA A 129 23.35 -23.21 -8.64
C ALA A 129 22.94 -22.51 -9.95
N ARG A 130 22.15 -21.43 -9.89
CA ARG A 130 21.63 -20.70 -11.06
C ARG A 130 22.31 -19.35 -11.26
N GLY A 131 22.61 -18.65 -10.17
CA GLY A 131 23.26 -17.35 -10.19
C GLY A 131 23.99 -17.06 -8.87
N GLY A 132 25.02 -16.21 -8.95
CA GLY A 132 25.92 -15.91 -7.85
C GLY A 132 27.12 -15.08 -8.34
N ILE A 133 27.99 -14.70 -7.41
CA ILE A 133 29.19 -13.92 -7.71
C ILE A 133 30.39 -14.60 -7.04
N VAL A 134 31.46 -14.83 -7.80
CA VAL A 134 32.74 -15.35 -7.31
C VAL A 134 33.80 -14.27 -7.52
N ALA A 135 34.48 -13.88 -6.44
CA ALA A 135 35.62 -12.97 -6.49
C ALA A 135 36.89 -13.73 -6.12
N LEU A 136 37.91 -13.68 -6.99
CA LEU A 136 39.28 -13.99 -6.61
C LEU A 136 39.90 -12.72 -6.01
N ALA A 137 40.29 -12.76 -4.75
CA ALA A 137 40.78 -11.60 -4.01
C ALA A 137 42.26 -11.76 -3.60
N ASP A 138 43.03 -10.67 -3.64
CA ASP A 138 44.45 -10.66 -3.23
C ASP A 138 44.66 -10.61 -1.70
N THR A 139 43.57 -10.76 -0.96
CA THR A 139 43.45 -10.70 0.49
C THR A 139 42.55 -11.83 1.03
N ALA A 140 42.71 -12.18 2.30
CA ALA A 140 41.81 -13.06 3.05
C ALA A 140 40.68 -12.29 3.77
N GLU A 141 40.72 -10.96 3.81
CA GLU A 141 39.63 -10.14 4.33
C GLU A 141 38.50 -10.01 3.28
N ALA A 142 37.25 -9.94 3.73
CA ALA A 142 36.11 -9.86 2.83
C ALA A 142 36.12 -8.58 1.98
N VAL A 143 36.01 -8.70 0.66
CA VAL A 143 35.92 -7.56 -0.27
C VAL A 143 34.49 -7.00 -0.31
N THR A 144 34.36 -5.74 -0.74
CA THR A 144 33.07 -5.09 -0.98
C THR A 144 32.91 -4.85 -2.48
N LEU A 145 31.82 -5.35 -3.06
CA LEU A 145 31.53 -5.20 -4.50
C LEU A 145 30.50 -4.08 -4.74
N PRO A 146 30.66 -3.25 -5.77
CA PRO A 146 29.61 -2.35 -6.23
C PRO A 146 28.51 -3.12 -6.98
N ALA A 147 27.30 -2.57 -7.04
CA ALA A 147 26.26 -3.09 -7.93
C ALA A 147 26.49 -2.60 -9.38
N GLY A 148 26.29 -3.49 -10.36
CA GLY A 148 26.58 -3.27 -11.77
C GLY A 148 27.97 -3.77 -12.18
N THR A 149 28.63 -3.03 -13.07
CA THR A 149 29.97 -3.37 -13.55
C THR A 149 31.04 -3.12 -12.48
N ALA A 150 31.93 -4.10 -12.27
CA ALA A 150 32.84 -4.15 -11.12
C ALA A 150 34.32 -4.45 -11.48
N VAL A 151 34.70 -4.17 -12.73
CA VAL A 151 36.04 -4.43 -13.32
C VAL A 151 37.22 -3.85 -12.50
N ASP A 152 37.03 -2.73 -11.80
CA ASP A 152 38.07 -2.07 -10.98
C ASP A 152 37.84 -2.26 -9.45
N ALA A 153 37.20 -3.35 -9.02
CA ALA A 153 36.90 -3.58 -7.60
C ALA A 153 38.18 -3.73 -6.74
N VAL A 154 38.32 -2.91 -5.69
CA VAL A 154 39.55 -2.85 -4.88
C VAL A 154 39.77 -4.15 -4.10
N GLY A 155 40.94 -4.78 -4.32
CA GLY A 155 41.32 -6.05 -3.71
C GLY A 155 40.80 -7.29 -4.44
N VAL A 156 40.15 -7.10 -5.59
CA VAL A 156 39.73 -8.17 -6.51
C VAL A 156 40.76 -8.29 -7.64
N VAL A 157 41.04 -9.53 -8.04
CA VAL A 157 41.99 -9.92 -9.10
C VAL A 157 41.25 -10.40 -10.35
N ASP A 158 40.09 -11.04 -10.17
CA ASP A 158 39.16 -11.51 -11.20
C ASP A 158 37.78 -11.68 -10.54
N LEU A 159 36.70 -11.31 -11.23
CA LEU A 159 35.32 -11.39 -10.76
C LEU A 159 34.39 -12.07 -11.78
N LEU A 160 33.76 -13.17 -11.38
CA LEU A 160 32.70 -13.83 -12.15
C LEU A 160 31.32 -13.61 -11.51
N GLY A 161 30.49 -12.76 -12.11
CA GLY A 161 29.05 -12.74 -11.89
C GLY A 161 28.32 -13.61 -12.91
N TYR A 162 27.42 -14.49 -12.47
CA TYR A 162 26.62 -15.36 -13.36
C TYR A 162 25.12 -15.38 -12.99
N GLY A 163 24.27 -15.63 -13.99
CA GLY A 163 22.81 -15.60 -13.82
C GLY A 163 22.30 -14.20 -13.45
N SER A 164 21.50 -14.10 -12.39
CA SER A 164 20.95 -12.83 -11.88
C SER A 164 21.92 -12.01 -11.01
N ALA A 165 23.23 -12.16 -11.21
CA ALA A 165 24.26 -11.50 -10.40
C ALA A 165 24.16 -9.96 -10.45
N SER A 166 24.18 -9.34 -9.26
CA SER A 166 24.13 -7.90 -9.07
C SER A 166 25.47 -7.20 -9.27
N ALA A 167 26.58 -7.94 -9.32
CA ALA A 167 27.91 -7.45 -9.69
C ALA A 167 28.56 -8.43 -10.68
N PHE A 168 29.22 -7.90 -11.70
CA PHE A 168 29.88 -8.66 -12.78
C PHE A 168 30.93 -7.78 -13.49
N GLU A 169 31.80 -8.38 -14.28
CA GLU A 169 32.69 -7.64 -15.17
C GLU A 169 32.00 -7.34 -16.50
N GLY A 170 32.24 -6.14 -17.03
CA GLY A 170 31.72 -5.72 -18.32
C GLY A 170 30.24 -5.32 -18.31
N ALA A 171 29.54 -5.59 -19.41
CA ALA A 171 28.19 -5.10 -19.68
C ALA A 171 27.05 -6.02 -19.16
N ALA A 172 27.33 -7.29 -18.89
CA ALA A 172 26.35 -8.28 -18.43
C ALA A 172 27.02 -9.47 -17.71
N PRO A 173 26.31 -10.16 -16.80
CA PRO A 173 26.82 -11.37 -16.16
C PRO A 173 26.90 -12.55 -17.15
N ALA A 174 27.70 -13.55 -16.79
CA ALA A 174 27.76 -14.83 -17.48
C ALA A 174 26.40 -15.56 -17.47
N PRO A 175 26.15 -16.49 -18.43
CA PRO A 175 24.85 -17.15 -18.56
C PRO A 175 24.35 -17.81 -17.27
N GLU A 176 23.01 -17.83 -17.09
CA GLU A 176 22.39 -18.55 -15.98
C GLU A 176 22.69 -20.06 -16.07
N LEU A 177 23.03 -20.65 -14.92
CA LEU A 177 23.43 -22.05 -14.82
C LEU A 177 22.28 -22.95 -14.33
N GLY A 178 22.52 -24.25 -14.34
CA GLY A 178 21.68 -25.25 -13.69
C GLY A 178 22.57 -26.35 -13.10
N ASN A 179 21.99 -27.25 -12.30
CA ASN A 179 22.77 -28.22 -11.50
C ASN A 179 23.75 -29.10 -12.31
N ALA A 180 23.54 -29.28 -13.61
CA ALA A 180 24.44 -30.06 -14.49
C ALA A 180 25.50 -29.21 -15.23
N LEU A 181 25.55 -27.90 -14.99
CA LEU A 181 26.37 -26.93 -15.73
C LEU A 181 27.21 -26.07 -14.78
N SER A 182 28.43 -25.73 -15.22
CA SER A 182 29.30 -24.71 -14.66
C SER A 182 29.47 -23.55 -15.65
N ALA A 183 29.86 -22.38 -15.15
CA ALA A 183 30.38 -21.31 -15.99
C ALA A 183 31.86 -21.58 -16.23
N GLN A 184 32.25 -21.80 -17.49
CA GLN A 184 33.61 -22.09 -17.93
C GLN A 184 34.12 -20.97 -18.83
N ARG A 185 35.38 -20.53 -18.68
CA ARG A 185 35.99 -19.60 -19.64
C ARG A 185 36.05 -20.24 -21.04
N ALA A 186 35.44 -19.58 -22.02
CA ALA A 186 35.28 -20.03 -23.39
C ALA A 186 36.63 -20.26 -24.12
N ALA A 187 37.68 -19.58 -23.65
CA ALA A 187 39.06 -19.87 -23.96
C ALA A 187 39.90 -19.78 -22.66
N ALA A 188 40.53 -20.90 -22.27
CA ALA A 188 41.26 -21.00 -21.01
C ALA A 188 42.35 -19.90 -20.87
N GLY A 189 42.28 -19.13 -19.78
CA GLY A 189 43.20 -18.03 -19.51
C GLY A 189 43.06 -16.80 -20.39
N VAL A 190 41.98 -16.69 -21.18
CA VAL A 190 41.59 -15.44 -21.84
C VAL A 190 40.68 -14.69 -20.89
N ASP A 191 41.03 -13.42 -20.67
CA ASP A 191 40.26 -12.49 -19.89
C ASP A 191 40.13 -11.19 -20.67
N THR A 192 38.91 -10.69 -20.77
CA THR A 192 38.57 -9.45 -21.48
C THR A 192 37.77 -8.49 -20.61
N ASP A 193 37.67 -8.78 -19.31
CA ASP A 193 36.91 -7.99 -18.34
C ASP A 193 35.40 -7.92 -18.69
N GLU A 194 34.86 -8.94 -19.37
CA GLU A 194 33.48 -9.02 -19.87
C GLU A 194 32.89 -10.42 -19.66
N ASN A 195 32.26 -10.66 -18.49
CA ASN A 195 31.82 -12.01 -18.08
C ASN A 195 30.89 -12.70 -19.10
N ALA A 196 29.97 -11.96 -19.72
CA ALA A 196 29.07 -12.50 -20.75
C ALA A 196 29.75 -12.88 -22.08
N ALA A 197 30.97 -12.38 -22.33
CA ALA A 197 31.78 -12.74 -23.50
C ALA A 197 32.78 -13.87 -23.18
N ASP A 198 33.35 -13.83 -21.98
CA ASP A 198 34.40 -14.76 -21.58
C ASP A 198 33.87 -16.11 -21.07
N PHE A 199 32.65 -16.20 -20.54
CA PHE A 199 32.12 -17.44 -19.95
C PHE A 199 30.96 -18.07 -20.73
N VAL A 200 30.96 -19.41 -20.78
CA VAL A 200 29.89 -20.25 -21.34
C VAL A 200 29.38 -21.26 -20.31
N ALA A 201 28.09 -21.57 -20.37
CA ALA A 201 27.51 -22.65 -19.58
C ALA A 201 27.82 -24.01 -20.22
N ALA A 202 28.57 -24.87 -19.53
CA ALA A 202 29.00 -26.18 -20.02
C ALA A 202 29.02 -27.23 -18.89
N ALA A 203 29.08 -28.52 -19.24
CA ALA A 203 29.12 -29.58 -18.21
C ALA A 203 30.48 -29.58 -17.49
N PRO A 204 30.52 -29.65 -16.14
CA PRO A 204 31.72 -29.34 -15.39
C PRO A 204 32.94 -30.24 -15.65
N THR A 205 34.13 -29.64 -15.61
CA THR A 205 35.41 -30.22 -16.04
C THR A 205 36.59 -30.01 -15.07
N PRO A 206 36.41 -30.12 -13.74
CA PRO A 206 37.41 -29.74 -12.75
C PRO A 206 38.76 -30.43 -12.95
N GLU A 207 39.82 -29.63 -12.93
CA GLU A 207 41.24 -30.00 -12.97
C GLU A 207 42.03 -29.32 -11.84
N ASN A 208 42.97 -30.06 -11.24
CA ASN A 208 43.86 -29.56 -10.20
C ASN A 208 45.28 -29.32 -10.74
N SER A 209 46.16 -28.79 -9.89
CA SER A 209 47.56 -28.50 -10.24
C SER A 209 48.42 -29.71 -10.63
N ALA A 210 47.89 -30.94 -10.58
CA ALA A 210 48.59 -32.15 -11.00
C ALA A 210 48.36 -32.51 -12.49
N GLY A 211 47.54 -31.74 -13.22
CA GLY A 211 47.30 -31.94 -14.66
C GLY A 211 46.47 -33.20 -14.94
N GLY A 212 45.39 -33.36 -14.19
CA GLY A 212 44.50 -34.52 -14.26
C GLY A 212 43.04 -34.14 -14.41
N SER A 213 42.63 -33.69 -15.60
CA SER A 213 41.23 -33.73 -16.02
C SER A 213 40.66 -35.13 -15.76
N THR A 214 39.73 -35.21 -14.81
CA THR A 214 38.94 -36.43 -14.64
C THR A 214 37.99 -36.54 -15.83
N THR A 215 37.86 -37.72 -16.42
CA THR A 215 36.77 -37.95 -17.38
C THR A 215 35.47 -37.68 -16.65
N THR A 216 34.71 -36.67 -17.09
CA THR A 216 33.36 -36.35 -16.58
C THR A 216 32.64 -37.66 -16.31
N PRO A 217 32.17 -37.92 -15.07
CA PRO A 217 31.50 -39.17 -14.75
C PRO A 217 30.39 -39.39 -15.78
N ALA A 218 30.51 -40.43 -16.61
CA ALA A 218 29.48 -40.73 -17.59
C ALA A 218 28.17 -40.84 -16.82
N PRO A 219 27.10 -40.10 -17.19
CA PRO A 219 25.87 -40.09 -16.43
C PRO A 219 25.45 -41.54 -16.26
N THR A 220 25.40 -42.01 -15.00
CA THR A 220 25.14 -43.41 -14.71
C THR A 220 23.86 -43.77 -15.43
N THR A 221 23.93 -44.71 -16.37
CA THR A 221 22.80 -45.01 -17.26
C THR A 221 21.72 -45.78 -16.50
N THR A 222 21.01 -45.07 -15.63
CA THR A 222 19.57 -45.23 -15.48
C THR A 222 18.96 -45.11 -16.88
N ALA A 223 17.90 -45.86 -17.12
CA ALA A 223 17.46 -46.20 -18.46
C ALA A 223 17.16 -44.99 -19.36
N VAL A 224 17.03 -45.28 -20.65
CA VAL A 224 16.07 -44.60 -21.54
C VAL A 224 14.83 -44.18 -20.73
N PRO A 225 14.19 -43.02 -20.97
CA PRO A 225 12.88 -42.71 -20.42
C PRO A 225 11.78 -43.58 -21.07
N THR A 226 11.92 -44.89 -20.98
CA THR A 226 10.83 -45.66 -20.37
C THR A 226 10.66 -45.10 -18.96
N VAL A 227 9.57 -44.38 -18.76
CA VAL A 227 8.96 -44.01 -17.47
C VAL A 227 9.58 -44.81 -16.32
N PRO A 228 10.30 -44.17 -15.36
CA PRO A 228 10.65 -44.83 -14.10
C PRO A 228 9.37 -45.46 -13.56
N PRO A 229 9.36 -46.75 -13.17
CA PRO A 229 8.12 -47.49 -12.93
C PRO A 229 7.30 -46.80 -11.84
N GLU A 230 6.32 -45.99 -12.26
CA GLU A 230 5.74 -44.90 -11.48
C GLU A 230 6.79 -44.09 -10.70
N ALA A 231 7.34 -43.05 -11.33
CA ALA A 231 7.63 -41.84 -10.56
C ALA A 231 6.28 -41.41 -9.98
N ALA A 232 6.03 -41.75 -8.71
CA ALA A 232 4.70 -41.68 -8.13
C ALA A 232 4.20 -40.24 -8.21
N LEU A 233 3.17 -40.03 -9.04
CA LEU A 233 2.57 -38.72 -9.19
C LEU A 233 2.00 -38.33 -7.84
N VAL A 234 2.53 -37.26 -7.27
CA VAL A 234 1.99 -36.68 -6.06
C VAL A 234 0.75 -35.92 -6.48
N SER A 235 -0.41 -36.25 -5.92
CA SER A 235 -1.64 -35.52 -6.25
C SER A 235 -1.55 -34.07 -5.75
N ILE A 236 -2.23 -33.15 -6.43
CA ILE A 236 -2.24 -31.74 -5.99
C ILE A 236 -2.78 -31.61 -4.55
N ALA A 237 -3.73 -32.47 -4.16
CA ALA A 237 -4.24 -32.57 -2.78
C ALA A 237 -3.20 -33.05 -1.75
N GLU A 238 -2.22 -33.86 -2.13
CA GLU A 238 -1.08 -34.23 -1.27
C GLU A 238 0.00 -33.14 -1.22
N ILE A 239 0.11 -32.32 -2.28
CA ILE A 239 0.99 -31.15 -2.30
C ILE A 239 0.41 -30.07 -1.39
N GLN A 240 -0.89 -29.77 -1.50
CA GLN A 240 -1.57 -28.79 -0.66
C GLN A 240 -1.67 -29.25 0.79
N GLY A 241 -2.19 -30.46 1.03
CA GLY A 241 -2.47 -30.93 2.38
C GLY A 241 -3.74 -30.28 2.98
N THR A 242 -3.84 -30.26 4.30
CA THR A 242 -5.08 -29.87 5.02
C THR A 242 -4.87 -28.77 6.07
N GLY A 243 -3.91 -27.88 5.84
CA GLY A 243 -3.61 -26.73 6.70
C GLY A 243 -2.75 -25.73 5.92
N ALA A 244 -2.61 -24.52 6.45
CA ALA A 244 -2.04 -23.33 5.78
C ALA A 244 -0.54 -23.36 5.43
N ALA A 245 0.02 -24.55 5.15
CA ALA A 245 1.34 -24.74 4.58
C ALA A 245 1.47 -26.18 4.08
N SER A 246 2.11 -26.35 2.92
CA SER A 246 2.30 -27.64 2.30
C SER A 246 3.07 -28.63 3.21
N PRO A 247 2.61 -29.89 3.37
CA PRO A 247 3.40 -30.93 4.02
C PRO A 247 4.65 -31.33 3.21
N LEU A 248 4.80 -30.83 1.98
CA LEU A 248 5.86 -31.13 1.03
C LEU A 248 6.80 -29.95 0.75
N VAL A 249 6.74 -28.85 1.52
CA VAL A 249 7.72 -27.75 1.46
C VAL A 249 9.15 -28.29 1.37
N ASP A 250 9.95 -27.66 0.51
CA ASP A 250 11.33 -28.00 0.18
C ASP A 250 11.55 -29.30 -0.62
N GLN A 251 10.51 -30.10 -0.84
CA GLN A 251 10.60 -31.33 -1.64
C GLN A 251 10.43 -31.03 -3.13
N THR A 252 11.08 -31.84 -3.98
CA THR A 252 10.82 -31.85 -5.43
C THR A 252 9.77 -32.90 -5.73
N VAL A 253 8.67 -32.48 -6.34
CA VAL A 253 7.53 -33.34 -6.71
C VAL A 253 7.39 -33.39 -8.23
N THR A 254 6.70 -34.42 -8.71
CA THR A 254 6.11 -34.44 -10.05
C THR A 254 4.61 -34.67 -9.88
N THR A 255 3.80 -33.80 -10.49
CA THR A 255 2.34 -33.83 -10.43
C THR A 255 1.76 -33.64 -11.82
N GLU A 256 0.48 -33.99 -12.00
CA GLU A 256 -0.27 -33.74 -13.23
C GLU A 256 -1.51 -32.91 -12.92
N GLY A 257 -1.82 -31.98 -13.82
CA GLY A 257 -3.02 -31.17 -13.73
C GLY A 257 -3.41 -30.58 -15.07
N VAL A 258 -4.55 -29.89 -15.07
CA VAL A 258 -5.06 -29.12 -16.21
C VAL A 258 -4.88 -27.65 -15.90
N VAL A 259 -4.32 -26.90 -16.85
CA VAL A 259 -4.08 -25.47 -16.72
C VAL A 259 -5.41 -24.72 -16.63
N THR A 260 -5.63 -23.98 -15.54
CA THR A 260 -6.87 -23.22 -15.29
C THR A 260 -6.71 -21.72 -15.45
N ALA A 261 -5.50 -21.18 -15.27
CA ALA A 261 -5.16 -19.78 -15.49
C ALA A 261 -3.71 -19.61 -15.94
N VAL A 262 -3.38 -18.56 -16.70
CA VAL A 262 -2.03 -18.29 -17.22
C VAL A 262 -1.69 -16.80 -17.11
N TYR A 263 -0.57 -16.48 -16.43
CA TYR A 263 -0.05 -15.14 -16.22
C TYR A 263 1.39 -15.06 -16.77
N ALA A 264 1.50 -15.10 -18.10
CA ALA A 264 2.77 -14.98 -18.81
C ALA A 264 3.30 -13.53 -18.84
N GLU A 265 2.40 -12.56 -18.66
CA GLU A 265 2.67 -11.12 -18.58
C GLU A 265 2.30 -10.60 -17.16
N GLY A 266 2.28 -9.28 -16.94
CA GLY A 266 1.87 -8.68 -15.66
C GLY A 266 2.82 -8.87 -14.45
N GLY A 267 3.74 -9.83 -14.48
CA GLY A 267 4.79 -9.99 -13.46
C GLY A 267 4.61 -11.19 -12.51
N LEU A 268 3.43 -11.83 -12.47
CA LEU A 268 3.23 -13.07 -11.70
C LEU A 268 4.08 -14.23 -12.23
N GLY A 269 4.19 -14.36 -13.56
CA GLY A 269 5.16 -15.25 -14.21
C GLY A 269 4.90 -16.74 -13.99
N GLY A 270 3.64 -17.17 -14.08
CA GLY A 270 3.24 -18.54 -13.76
C GLY A 270 1.87 -18.90 -14.32
N PHE A 271 1.35 -20.04 -13.89
CA PHE A 271 0.04 -20.56 -14.31
C PHE A 271 -0.53 -21.46 -13.20
N ASN A 272 -1.86 -21.55 -13.08
CA ASN A 272 -2.49 -22.50 -12.16
C ASN A 272 -2.75 -23.83 -12.86
N ILE A 273 -2.57 -24.94 -12.14
CA ILE A 273 -3.06 -26.26 -12.54
C ILE A 273 -4.03 -26.80 -11.50
N GLN A 274 -5.02 -27.57 -11.97
CA GLN A 274 -5.99 -28.24 -11.11
C GLN A 274 -6.24 -29.68 -11.54
N THR A 275 -6.60 -30.53 -10.58
CA THR A 275 -6.95 -31.94 -10.81
C THR A 275 -8.18 -32.02 -11.72
N PRO A 276 -8.16 -32.80 -12.82
CA PRO A 276 -9.26 -32.81 -13.80
C PRO A 276 -10.55 -33.43 -13.26
N GLY A 277 -11.69 -32.89 -13.71
CA GLY A 277 -13.03 -33.37 -13.38
C GLY A 277 -13.81 -32.44 -12.45
N VAL A 278 -14.67 -33.02 -11.61
CA VAL A 278 -15.56 -32.31 -10.68
C VAL A 278 -15.04 -32.48 -9.24
N THR A 279 -14.84 -31.38 -8.53
CA THR A 279 -14.56 -31.40 -7.08
C THR A 279 -15.86 -31.18 -6.32
N ASP A 280 -16.22 -32.08 -5.41
CA ASP A 280 -17.39 -31.93 -4.53
C ASP A 280 -16.98 -31.13 -3.26
N PRO A 281 -17.48 -29.89 -3.08
CA PRO A 281 -17.08 -29.01 -1.98
C PRO A 281 -17.43 -29.56 -0.59
N THR A 282 -18.30 -30.56 -0.52
CA THR A 282 -18.72 -31.19 0.76
C THR A 282 -17.83 -32.35 1.18
N THR A 283 -16.91 -32.83 0.34
CA THR A 283 -16.11 -34.05 0.61
C THR A 283 -14.60 -33.90 0.48
N HIS A 284 -14.08 -32.89 -0.24
CA HIS A 284 -12.63 -32.63 -0.23
C HIS A 284 -12.18 -31.96 1.08
N SER A 285 -10.98 -32.32 1.52
CA SER A 285 -10.34 -31.80 2.74
C SER A 285 -9.04 -31.02 2.47
N ALA A 286 -8.68 -30.89 1.20
CA ALA A 286 -7.47 -30.30 0.66
C ALA A 286 -7.81 -29.63 -0.67
N SER A 287 -7.04 -28.62 -1.08
CA SER A 287 -7.21 -28.04 -2.41
C SER A 287 -6.81 -29.03 -3.51
N THR A 288 -7.51 -28.96 -4.65
CA THR A 288 -7.19 -29.73 -5.86
C THR A 288 -6.47 -28.90 -6.91
N GLY A 289 -6.22 -27.61 -6.65
CA GLY A 289 -5.48 -26.66 -7.48
C GLY A 289 -4.20 -26.17 -6.82
N VAL A 290 -3.24 -25.69 -7.61
CA VAL A 290 -1.96 -25.14 -7.13
C VAL A 290 -1.36 -24.16 -8.15
N PHE A 291 -0.66 -23.13 -7.68
CA PHE A 291 0.07 -22.22 -8.54
C PHE A 291 1.43 -22.80 -8.96
N VAL A 292 1.79 -22.65 -10.23
CA VAL A 292 3.07 -23.09 -10.80
C VAL A 292 3.85 -21.85 -11.25
N TYR A 293 4.87 -21.50 -10.48
CA TYR A 293 5.80 -20.43 -10.85
C TYR A 293 6.79 -20.93 -11.90
N GLY A 294 6.87 -20.24 -13.03
CA GLY A 294 7.74 -20.62 -14.14
C GLY A 294 7.51 -19.75 -15.37
N PRO A 295 8.11 -18.55 -15.45
CA PRO A 295 7.77 -17.56 -16.49
C PRO A 295 7.95 -18.07 -17.92
N ALA A 296 9.04 -18.80 -18.17
CA ALA A 296 9.32 -19.41 -19.47
C ALA A 296 8.32 -20.52 -19.85
N ALA A 297 7.73 -21.21 -18.87
CA ALA A 297 6.71 -22.23 -19.10
C ALA A 297 5.32 -21.61 -19.31
N ALA A 298 4.98 -20.57 -18.53
CA ALA A 298 3.74 -19.80 -18.70
C ALA A 298 3.56 -19.29 -20.14
N ALA A 299 4.65 -18.82 -20.77
CA ALA A 299 4.66 -18.40 -22.18
C ALA A 299 4.45 -19.52 -23.22
N THR A 300 4.31 -20.79 -22.80
CA THR A 300 4.18 -21.96 -23.70
C THR A 300 2.93 -22.81 -23.46
N VAL A 301 2.21 -22.60 -22.36
CA VAL A 301 0.99 -23.34 -22.02
C VAL A 301 -0.27 -22.51 -22.29
N SER A 302 -1.41 -23.16 -22.46
CA SER A 302 -2.72 -22.50 -22.60
C SER A 302 -3.75 -23.10 -21.65
N VAL A 303 -4.76 -22.32 -21.27
CA VAL A 303 -5.88 -22.79 -20.44
C VAL A 303 -6.55 -24.01 -21.10
N GLY A 304 -6.77 -25.06 -20.30
CA GLY A 304 -7.29 -26.35 -20.72
C GLY A 304 -6.24 -27.32 -21.30
N ASP A 305 -4.95 -26.97 -21.33
CA ASP A 305 -3.88 -27.94 -21.54
C ASP A 305 -3.72 -28.85 -20.32
N ARG A 306 -3.36 -30.11 -20.55
CA ARG A 306 -2.96 -31.04 -19.49
C ARG A 306 -1.45 -31.14 -19.48
N VAL A 307 -0.84 -30.95 -18.32
CA VAL A 307 0.61 -30.91 -18.14
C VAL A 307 1.05 -31.82 -17.00
N ALA A 308 2.23 -32.41 -17.16
CA ALA A 308 3.03 -32.91 -16.04
C ALA A 308 4.02 -31.82 -15.63
N VAL A 309 4.04 -31.46 -14.35
CA VAL A 309 4.92 -30.44 -13.78
C VAL A 309 5.86 -31.11 -12.78
N THR A 310 7.16 -30.96 -13.01
CA THR A 310 8.21 -31.29 -12.03
C THR A 310 8.76 -29.99 -11.47
N GLY A 311 8.85 -29.88 -10.15
CA GLY A 311 9.31 -28.66 -9.49
C GLY A 311 9.45 -28.79 -7.98
N ARG A 312 10.01 -27.77 -7.36
CA ARG A 312 10.19 -27.67 -5.91
C ARG A 312 8.98 -26.99 -5.27
N VAL A 313 8.38 -27.61 -4.28
CA VAL A 313 7.28 -27.02 -3.50
C VAL A 313 7.83 -26.02 -2.48
N GLY A 314 7.10 -24.94 -2.24
CA GLY A 314 7.36 -24.00 -1.16
C GLY A 314 6.26 -22.94 -1.06
N GLU A 315 6.26 -22.20 0.04
CA GLU A 315 5.34 -21.10 0.27
C GLU A 315 5.87 -19.79 -0.32
N ARG A 316 4.97 -18.96 -0.88
CA ARG A 316 5.26 -17.57 -1.25
C ARG A 316 4.07 -16.70 -0.87
N PHE A 317 4.31 -15.69 -0.03
CA PHE A 317 3.24 -14.91 0.62
C PHE A 317 2.20 -15.82 1.30
N GLU A 318 2.70 -16.85 2.00
CA GLU A 318 1.91 -17.90 2.67
C GLU A 318 1.06 -18.79 1.74
N SER A 319 1.20 -18.64 0.42
CA SER A 319 0.52 -19.47 -0.58
C SER A 319 1.38 -20.60 -1.15
N THR A 320 0.81 -21.79 -1.29
CA THR A 320 1.54 -22.98 -1.76
C THR A 320 1.75 -22.93 -3.27
N GLN A 321 3.03 -22.99 -3.68
CA GLN A 321 3.40 -22.98 -5.10
C GLN A 321 4.49 -23.99 -5.47
N ILE A 322 4.45 -24.42 -6.73
CA ILE A 322 5.49 -25.25 -7.35
C ILE A 322 6.41 -24.37 -8.19
N SER A 323 7.69 -24.28 -7.82
CA SER A 323 8.72 -23.68 -8.67
C SER A 323 9.15 -24.68 -9.74
N ALA A 324 8.66 -24.50 -10.97
CA ALA A 324 8.84 -25.46 -12.05
C ALA A 324 10.31 -25.57 -12.50
N SER A 325 10.81 -26.81 -12.57
CA SER A 325 12.07 -27.18 -13.23
C SER A 325 11.87 -27.97 -14.53
N GLY A 326 10.64 -28.45 -14.77
CA GLY A 326 10.22 -29.00 -16.05
C GLY A 326 8.69 -29.02 -16.19
N VAL A 327 8.19 -28.75 -17.39
CA VAL A 327 6.77 -28.82 -17.74
C VAL A 327 6.65 -29.58 -19.05
N GLU A 328 5.89 -30.67 -19.05
CA GLU A 328 5.62 -31.51 -20.22
C GLU A 328 4.13 -31.46 -20.57
N GLN A 329 3.79 -30.99 -21.78
CA GLN A 329 2.41 -31.03 -22.27
C GLN A 329 2.06 -32.46 -22.68
N LEU A 330 1.00 -33.02 -22.09
CA LEU A 330 0.60 -34.41 -22.31
C LEU A 330 -0.34 -34.50 -23.52
N GLU A 331 -0.05 -35.38 -24.48
CA GLU A 331 -0.78 -35.49 -25.76
C GLU A 331 -2.29 -35.79 -25.62
N VAL A 332 -2.74 -36.25 -24.44
CA VAL A 332 -4.14 -36.59 -24.18
C VAL A 332 -4.82 -35.43 -23.46
N ARG A 333 -5.46 -34.54 -24.25
CA ARG A 333 -6.46 -33.59 -23.74
C ARG A 333 -7.55 -34.41 -23.01
N PRO A 334 -7.87 -34.09 -21.75
CA PRO A 334 -8.73 -34.94 -20.93
C PRO A 334 -10.19 -34.88 -21.41
N GLU A 335 -10.94 -35.93 -21.13
CA GLU A 335 -12.37 -36.04 -21.48
C GLU A 335 -13.24 -35.05 -20.68
N HIS A 336 -12.74 -34.61 -19.52
CA HIS A 336 -13.29 -33.56 -18.67
C HIS A 336 -12.13 -32.62 -18.30
N VAL A 337 -12.28 -31.30 -18.52
CA VAL A 337 -11.19 -30.32 -18.36
C VAL A 337 -11.01 -30.01 -16.87
N VAL A 338 -11.75 -29.04 -16.35
CA VAL A 338 -12.03 -28.78 -14.93
C VAL A 338 -13.43 -28.18 -14.92
N GLU A 339 -14.31 -28.60 -13.99
CA GLU A 339 -15.57 -27.89 -13.74
C GLU A 339 -15.36 -26.89 -12.58
N PRO A 340 -15.60 -25.58 -12.77
CA PRO A 340 -15.44 -24.59 -11.70
C PRO A 340 -16.31 -24.92 -10.49
N VAL A 341 -15.74 -24.76 -9.29
CA VAL A 341 -16.45 -25.07 -8.05
C VAL A 341 -17.38 -23.92 -7.69
N ALA A 342 -18.70 -24.19 -7.76
CA ALA A 342 -19.73 -23.23 -7.39
C ALA A 342 -20.03 -23.29 -5.88
N ILE A 343 -19.61 -22.27 -5.14
CA ILE A 343 -19.79 -22.13 -3.68
C ILE A 343 -20.10 -20.68 -3.29
N GLU A 344 -20.69 -20.50 -2.12
CA GLU A 344 -20.66 -19.23 -1.39
C GLU A 344 -19.26 -19.07 -0.77
N TRP A 345 -18.81 -17.83 -0.55
CA TRP A 345 -17.48 -17.57 0.04
C TRP A 345 -17.41 -18.09 1.49
N PRO A 346 -16.38 -18.88 1.88
CA PRO A 346 -16.28 -19.37 3.25
C PRO A 346 -15.91 -18.26 4.26
N GLU A 347 -16.47 -18.36 5.47
CA GLU A 347 -16.30 -17.35 6.53
C GLU A 347 -14.95 -17.44 7.26
N THR A 348 -14.25 -18.59 7.24
CA THR A 348 -12.96 -18.76 7.93
C THR A 348 -11.83 -19.13 6.99
N ASP A 349 -10.60 -18.71 7.32
CA ASP A 349 -9.41 -18.95 6.52
C ASP A 349 -9.11 -20.45 6.38
N GLU A 350 -9.36 -21.27 7.40
CA GLU A 350 -9.20 -22.74 7.29
C GLU A 350 -10.20 -23.38 6.32
N GLU A 351 -11.33 -22.72 6.05
CA GLU A 351 -12.28 -23.17 5.03
C GLU A 351 -11.92 -22.65 3.63
N ARG A 352 -11.39 -21.42 3.52
CA ARG A 352 -10.90 -20.80 2.28
C ARG A 352 -9.66 -21.51 1.73
N GLU A 353 -8.75 -21.91 2.60
CA GLU A 353 -7.52 -22.67 2.31
C GLU A 353 -7.78 -23.93 1.47
N ARG A 354 -8.91 -24.60 1.71
CA ARG A 354 -9.31 -25.80 0.93
C ARG A 354 -9.55 -25.53 -0.55
N TYR A 355 -9.62 -24.27 -0.96
CA TYR A 355 -9.86 -23.82 -2.33
C TYR A 355 -8.65 -23.12 -2.96
N GLU A 356 -7.53 -23.01 -2.26
CA GLU A 356 -6.35 -22.27 -2.74
C GLU A 356 -5.84 -22.80 -4.10
N GLY A 357 -5.68 -21.91 -5.08
CA GLY A 357 -5.25 -22.26 -6.44
C GLY A 357 -6.31 -22.97 -7.29
N MET A 358 -7.53 -23.19 -6.79
CA MET A 358 -8.65 -23.78 -7.55
C MET A 358 -9.43 -22.73 -8.35
N LEU A 359 -10.02 -23.18 -9.45
CA LEU A 359 -10.98 -22.43 -10.27
C LEU A 359 -12.38 -22.52 -9.65
N LEU A 360 -12.92 -21.37 -9.24
CA LEU A 360 -14.23 -21.20 -8.62
C LEU A 360 -15.19 -20.47 -9.56
N ALA A 361 -16.48 -20.75 -9.40
CA ALA A 361 -17.55 -19.90 -9.86
C ALA A 361 -18.20 -19.27 -8.62
N PRO A 362 -17.85 -18.02 -8.24
CA PRO A 362 -18.39 -17.37 -7.05
C PRO A 362 -19.92 -17.31 -7.09
N THR A 363 -20.58 -17.67 -5.98
CA THR A 363 -22.03 -17.56 -5.83
C THR A 363 -22.38 -16.71 -4.60
N GLY A 364 -23.56 -16.10 -4.63
CA GLY A 364 -23.98 -15.10 -3.65
C GLY A 364 -23.94 -13.68 -4.21
N THR A 365 -24.12 -12.70 -3.33
CA THR A 365 -23.95 -11.27 -3.65
C THR A 365 -22.55 -10.83 -3.29
N TYR A 366 -21.94 -9.98 -4.11
CA TYR A 366 -20.68 -9.30 -3.83
C TYR A 366 -20.89 -7.80 -4.04
N ARG A 367 -20.43 -6.97 -3.11
CA ARG A 367 -20.45 -5.51 -3.22
C ARG A 367 -19.02 -4.98 -3.22
N VAL A 368 -18.72 -3.96 -4.00
CA VAL A 368 -17.45 -3.23 -3.87
C VAL A 368 -17.37 -2.63 -2.46
N SER A 369 -16.31 -2.95 -1.72
CA SER A 369 -15.99 -2.36 -0.42
C SER A 369 -14.87 -1.33 -0.53
N GLU A 370 -14.00 -1.43 -1.54
CA GLU A 370 -12.93 -0.47 -1.81
C GLU A 370 -12.48 -0.48 -3.28
N ASN A 371 -12.11 0.69 -3.78
CA ASN A 371 -11.64 0.96 -5.13
C ASN A 371 -10.36 1.82 -5.17
N TYR A 372 -9.73 2.09 -4.01
CA TYR A 372 -8.56 2.97 -3.93
C TYR A 372 -7.32 2.33 -4.59
N ALA A 373 -7.01 1.08 -4.21
CA ALA A 373 -5.90 0.31 -4.75
C ALA A 373 -6.00 0.06 -6.27
N LEU A 374 -7.22 0.10 -6.83
CA LEU A 374 -7.49 -0.08 -8.26
C LEU A 374 -6.70 0.87 -9.16
N ASN A 375 -6.38 2.08 -8.69
CA ASN A 375 -5.57 3.06 -9.45
C ASN A 375 -4.08 2.69 -9.55
N GLN A 376 -3.59 1.85 -8.64
CA GLN A 376 -2.18 1.55 -8.47
C GLN A 376 -1.83 0.08 -8.75
N TYR A 377 -2.68 -0.87 -8.33
CA TYR A 377 -2.41 -2.30 -8.39
C TYR A 377 -3.48 -3.12 -9.12
N GLY A 378 -4.53 -2.48 -9.66
CA GLY A 378 -5.61 -3.20 -10.34
C GLY A 378 -6.64 -3.89 -9.42
N GLU A 379 -6.47 -3.76 -8.10
CA GLU A 379 -7.26 -4.44 -7.07
C GLU A 379 -8.59 -3.74 -6.73
N VAL A 380 -9.66 -4.51 -6.59
CA VAL A 380 -10.98 -4.08 -6.08
C VAL A 380 -11.30 -4.87 -4.80
N GLY A 381 -11.51 -4.19 -3.68
CA GLY A 381 -12.00 -4.81 -2.46
C GLY A 381 -13.47 -5.19 -2.59
N LEU A 382 -13.85 -6.41 -2.21
CA LEU A 382 -15.23 -6.88 -2.20
C LEU A 382 -15.69 -7.27 -0.78
N SER A 383 -16.88 -6.80 -0.42
CA SER A 383 -17.71 -7.35 0.65
C SER A 383 -18.57 -8.49 0.12
N VAL A 384 -18.64 -9.59 0.87
CA VAL A 384 -19.51 -10.72 0.60
C VAL A 384 -20.87 -10.53 1.27
N GLY A 385 -21.94 -10.72 0.50
CA GLY A 385 -23.32 -10.56 0.94
C GLY A 385 -23.88 -9.17 0.61
N GLU A 386 -24.94 -8.80 1.34
CA GLU A 386 -25.72 -7.59 1.06
C GLU A 386 -25.22 -6.33 1.80
N ARG A 387 -24.28 -6.45 2.74
CA ARG A 387 -23.76 -5.34 3.56
C ARG A 387 -22.41 -4.86 3.03
N LEU A 388 -22.09 -3.60 3.27
CA LEU A 388 -20.73 -3.06 3.20
C LEU A 388 -19.94 -3.48 4.45
N LEU A 389 -18.60 -3.47 4.34
CA LEU A 389 -17.72 -3.59 5.49
C LEU A 389 -17.62 -2.23 6.18
N VAL A 390 -17.82 -2.18 7.50
CA VAL A 390 -17.89 -0.93 8.26
C VAL A 390 -16.76 -0.85 9.26
N THR A 391 -16.15 0.33 9.44
CA THR A 391 -15.10 0.55 10.43
C THR A 391 -15.57 0.10 11.83
N PRO A 392 -14.82 -0.74 12.56
CA PRO A 392 -15.23 -1.20 13.89
C PRO A 392 -15.59 -0.10 14.89
N THR A 393 -14.85 1.02 14.87
CA THR A 393 -15.07 2.19 15.74
C THR A 393 -16.16 3.15 15.27
N GLU A 394 -16.83 2.86 14.15
CA GLU A 394 -18.12 3.44 13.78
C GLU A 394 -19.27 2.71 14.50
N VAL A 395 -19.11 1.41 14.79
CA VAL A 395 -20.17 0.54 15.32
C VAL A 395 -20.12 0.36 16.84
N GLY A 396 -18.92 0.36 17.43
CA GLY A 396 -18.71 0.20 18.87
C GLY A 396 -17.54 1.02 19.37
N ALA A 397 -17.53 1.34 20.66
CA ALA A 397 -16.40 2.03 21.27
C ALA A 397 -15.10 1.21 21.11
N PRO A 398 -13.91 1.83 21.02
CA PRO A 398 -12.65 1.11 20.82
C PRO A 398 -12.45 -0.07 21.79
N GLY A 399 -12.33 -1.28 21.25
CA GLY A 399 -12.19 -2.54 21.99
C GLY A 399 -13.48 -3.07 22.65
N SER A 400 -14.66 -2.52 22.35
CA SER A 400 -15.94 -3.03 22.86
C SER A 400 -16.35 -4.34 22.16
N PRO A 401 -17.25 -5.14 22.75
CA PRO A 401 -17.78 -6.35 22.10
C PRO A 401 -18.39 -6.10 20.72
N GLU A 402 -18.99 -4.93 20.51
CA GLU A 402 -19.61 -4.50 19.25
C GLU A 402 -18.54 -4.22 18.18
N ALA A 403 -17.47 -3.49 18.55
CA ALA A 403 -16.34 -3.25 17.64
C ALA A 403 -15.59 -4.56 17.30
N VAL A 404 -15.41 -5.46 18.28
CA VAL A 404 -14.83 -6.80 18.04
C VAL A 404 -15.70 -7.61 17.09
N ALA A 405 -17.02 -7.63 17.28
CA ALA A 405 -17.94 -8.34 16.40
C ALA A 405 -17.95 -7.77 14.97
N GLN A 406 -17.82 -6.45 14.80
CA GLN A 406 -17.72 -5.83 13.47
C GLN A 406 -16.37 -6.13 12.80
N ALA A 407 -15.26 -6.19 13.55
CA ALA A 407 -13.96 -6.59 13.02
C ALA A 407 -13.96 -8.08 12.58
N GLU A 408 -14.55 -8.97 13.39
CA GLU A 408 -14.76 -10.38 13.03
C GLU A 408 -15.66 -10.51 11.79
N TYR A 409 -16.73 -9.71 11.69
CA TYR A 409 -17.59 -9.67 10.50
C TYR A 409 -16.81 -9.26 9.24
N ASN A 410 -16.00 -8.19 9.32
CA ASN A 410 -15.24 -7.70 8.18
C ASN A 410 -14.24 -8.74 7.67
N ALA A 411 -13.51 -9.42 8.57
CA ALA A 411 -12.57 -10.49 8.19
C ALA A 411 -13.26 -11.70 7.56
N ALA A 412 -14.46 -12.07 8.03
CA ALA A 412 -15.24 -13.17 7.49
C ALA A 412 -15.86 -12.87 6.10
N HIS A 413 -16.06 -11.59 5.77
CA HIS A 413 -16.77 -11.16 4.56
C HIS A 413 -15.91 -10.37 3.56
N SER A 414 -14.60 -10.26 3.74
CA SER A 414 -13.69 -9.63 2.79
C SER A 414 -13.09 -10.63 1.78
N VAL A 415 -12.89 -10.17 0.55
CA VAL A 415 -12.07 -10.80 -0.49
C VAL A 415 -11.65 -9.74 -1.51
N ILE A 416 -10.42 -9.81 -2.04
CA ILE A 416 -9.97 -8.91 -3.12
C ILE A 416 -10.31 -9.53 -4.48
N LEU A 417 -10.75 -8.74 -5.44
CA LEU A 417 -10.67 -9.07 -6.87
C LEU A 417 -9.42 -8.39 -7.43
N ASP A 418 -8.54 -9.17 -8.03
CA ASP A 418 -7.22 -8.75 -8.52
C ASP A 418 -7.17 -8.82 -10.06
N ASP A 419 -6.18 -8.22 -10.73
CA ASP A 419 -6.12 -8.12 -12.20
C ASP A 419 -5.30 -9.22 -12.89
N GLY A 420 -4.71 -10.15 -12.14
CA GLY A 420 -3.82 -11.18 -12.67
C GLY A 420 -2.41 -10.67 -12.98
N ALA A 421 -1.98 -9.56 -12.37
CA ALA A 421 -0.66 -8.97 -12.49
C ALA A 421 0.00 -8.74 -11.11
N SER A 422 1.16 -8.09 -11.14
CA SER A 422 1.78 -7.40 -10.01
C SER A 422 2.25 -6.02 -10.47
N THR A 423 1.43 -5.36 -11.30
CA THR A 423 1.77 -4.10 -11.98
C THR A 423 1.47 -2.93 -11.06
N ASP A 424 2.51 -2.23 -10.61
CA ASP A 424 2.36 -0.89 -10.03
C ASP A 424 2.18 0.13 -11.16
N PHE A 425 0.94 0.56 -11.41
CA PHE A 425 0.60 1.55 -12.45
C PHE A 425 1.14 2.96 -12.16
N LEU A 426 1.46 3.26 -10.90
CA LEU A 426 2.02 4.56 -10.48
C LEU A 426 3.55 4.56 -10.42
N ARG A 427 4.20 3.40 -10.58
CA ARG A 427 5.66 3.21 -10.57
C ARG A 427 6.39 4.25 -11.40
N ARG A 428 7.37 4.94 -10.78
CA ARG A 428 8.26 5.90 -11.44
C ARG A 428 9.68 5.39 -11.56
N GLU A 429 10.28 5.57 -12.73
CA GLU A 429 11.71 5.37 -12.96
C GLU A 429 12.28 6.59 -13.69
N GLY A 430 13.37 7.17 -13.18
CA GLY A 430 13.94 8.40 -13.72
C GLY A 430 13.01 9.63 -13.68
N GLY A 431 11.94 9.59 -12.88
CA GLY A 431 10.89 10.62 -12.78
C GLY A 431 9.63 10.33 -13.62
N SER A 432 9.74 9.48 -14.64
CA SER A 432 8.63 9.13 -15.53
C SER A 432 7.82 7.94 -15.01
N MET A 433 6.50 7.97 -15.17
CA MET A 433 5.63 6.83 -14.86
C MET A 433 5.79 5.74 -15.93
N VAL A 434 6.32 4.57 -15.57
CA VAL A 434 6.69 3.54 -16.56
C VAL A 434 5.51 2.70 -17.07
N ASN A 435 4.51 2.48 -16.22
CA ASN A 435 3.35 1.64 -16.51
C ASN A 435 2.09 2.43 -16.91
N ALA A 436 2.15 3.77 -16.89
CA ALA A 436 1.00 4.65 -17.17
C ALA A 436 0.45 4.58 -18.61
N ASN A 437 1.07 3.83 -19.52
CA ASN A 437 0.54 3.55 -20.86
C ASN A 437 -0.12 2.17 -20.99
N ILE A 438 -0.20 1.41 -19.91
CA ILE A 438 -1.01 0.19 -19.79
C ILE A 438 -2.39 0.63 -19.25
N PRO A 439 -3.50 0.37 -19.96
CA PRO A 439 -4.84 0.75 -19.48
C PRO A 439 -5.18 0.07 -18.16
N LEU A 440 -5.66 0.84 -17.19
CA LEU A 440 -6.14 0.32 -15.90
C LEU A 440 -7.23 -0.75 -16.09
N PRO A 441 -7.22 -1.87 -15.35
CA PRO A 441 -8.21 -2.93 -15.45
C PRO A 441 -9.57 -2.47 -14.90
N TYR A 442 -10.64 -3.18 -15.29
CA TYR A 442 -12.02 -3.05 -14.76
C TYR A 442 -12.79 -1.73 -14.99
N LEU A 443 -12.08 -0.62 -15.19
CA LEU A 443 -12.66 0.72 -15.07
C LEU A 443 -12.59 1.53 -16.38
N SER A 444 -13.61 2.35 -16.59
CA SER A 444 -13.64 3.42 -17.59
C SER A 444 -14.52 4.56 -17.08
N ILE A 445 -14.50 5.72 -17.75
CA ILE A 445 -15.37 6.83 -17.36
C ILE A 445 -16.86 6.53 -17.60
N GLU A 446 -17.18 5.64 -18.54
CA GLU A 446 -18.53 5.11 -18.76
C GLU A 446 -18.92 3.94 -17.83
N THR A 447 -17.94 3.27 -17.22
CA THR A 447 -18.13 2.12 -16.32
C THR A 447 -17.26 2.27 -15.07
N PRO A 448 -17.65 3.14 -14.12
CA PRO A 448 -16.92 3.33 -12.88
C PRO A 448 -17.07 2.12 -11.96
N VAL A 449 -16.15 2.01 -10.99
CA VAL A 449 -16.20 1.02 -9.91
C VAL A 449 -16.35 1.80 -8.61
N THR A 450 -17.58 1.90 -8.08
CA THR A 450 -17.90 2.68 -6.88
C THR A 450 -18.23 1.78 -5.70
N VAL A 451 -17.93 2.23 -4.48
CA VAL A 451 -18.28 1.50 -3.25
C VAL A 451 -19.80 1.26 -3.19
N GLY A 452 -20.17 0.04 -2.81
CA GLY A 452 -21.55 -0.45 -2.78
C GLY A 452 -22.10 -1.01 -4.10
N ALA A 453 -21.42 -0.78 -5.23
CA ALA A 453 -21.76 -1.41 -6.51
C ALA A 453 -21.79 -2.94 -6.40
N THR A 454 -22.81 -3.59 -6.97
CA THR A 454 -22.86 -5.05 -7.06
C THR A 454 -21.87 -5.55 -8.11
N ALA A 455 -20.93 -6.39 -7.69
CA ALA A 455 -20.02 -7.12 -8.57
C ALA A 455 -20.69 -8.42 -9.05
N THR A 456 -20.94 -8.50 -10.36
CA THR A 456 -21.60 -9.65 -11.00
C THR A 456 -20.60 -10.43 -11.85
N PHE A 457 -20.18 -11.59 -11.36
CA PHE A 457 -19.29 -12.50 -12.07
C PHE A 457 -19.99 -13.18 -13.24
N SER A 458 -19.37 -13.12 -14.42
CA SER A 458 -19.81 -13.81 -15.65
C SER A 458 -18.92 -14.99 -16.04
N GLU A 459 -17.67 -15.01 -15.56
CA GLU A 459 -16.67 -16.06 -15.82
C GLU A 459 -16.04 -16.52 -14.50
N PRO A 460 -15.46 -17.74 -14.43
CA PRO A 460 -14.83 -18.24 -13.22
C PRO A 460 -13.48 -17.56 -12.92
N VAL A 461 -13.08 -17.59 -11.66
CA VAL A 461 -11.87 -16.97 -11.11
C VAL A 461 -11.07 -17.99 -10.30
N VAL A 462 -9.77 -17.76 -10.14
CA VAL A 462 -8.89 -18.60 -9.32
C VAL A 462 -8.75 -17.99 -7.92
N VAL A 463 -8.91 -18.79 -6.87
CA VAL A 463 -8.56 -18.35 -5.51
C VAL A 463 -7.05 -18.35 -5.34
N HIS A 464 -6.51 -17.27 -4.79
CA HIS A 464 -5.10 -17.16 -4.41
C HIS A 464 -5.00 -16.44 -3.06
N TYR A 465 -3.88 -16.64 -2.36
CA TYR A 465 -3.56 -15.90 -1.13
C TYR A 465 -2.26 -15.14 -1.35
N SER A 466 -2.23 -13.85 -1.04
CA SER A 466 -0.98 -13.07 -0.98
C SER A 466 -1.22 -11.70 -0.36
N PHE A 467 -0.16 -11.14 0.25
CA PHE A 467 -0.21 -9.87 0.97
C PHE A 467 -1.31 -9.86 2.04
N ASP A 468 -1.28 -10.90 2.88
CA ASP A 468 -2.19 -11.13 4.01
C ASP A 468 -3.68 -11.16 3.65
N SER A 469 -4.02 -11.39 2.36
CA SER A 469 -5.39 -11.37 1.85
C SER A 469 -5.68 -12.49 0.84
N TYR A 470 -6.88 -13.08 0.97
CA TYR A 470 -7.47 -13.92 -0.07
C TYR A 470 -7.96 -13.07 -1.23
N ARG A 471 -7.72 -13.55 -2.46
CA ARG A 471 -8.09 -12.86 -3.69
C ARG A 471 -8.61 -13.78 -4.77
N PHE A 472 -9.48 -13.24 -5.61
CA PHE A 472 -9.94 -13.80 -6.87
C PHE A 472 -9.06 -13.25 -8.00
N GLN A 473 -8.29 -14.14 -8.63
CA GLN A 473 -7.56 -13.85 -9.85
C GLN A 473 -8.40 -14.17 -11.09
N PRO A 474 -8.42 -13.33 -12.14
CA PRO A 474 -8.91 -13.70 -13.46
C PRO A 474 -8.08 -14.85 -14.05
N THR A 475 -8.60 -15.57 -15.04
CA THR A 475 -7.86 -16.70 -15.64
C THR A 475 -6.69 -16.27 -16.54
N THR A 476 -6.57 -14.98 -16.82
CA THR A 476 -5.47 -14.32 -17.52
C THR A 476 -5.26 -12.92 -16.96
N THR A 477 -4.04 -12.39 -17.06
CA THR A 477 -3.76 -10.97 -16.78
C THR A 477 -4.68 -10.04 -17.59
N LEU A 478 -5.27 -9.04 -16.93
CA LEU A 478 -6.17 -8.06 -17.54
C LEU A 478 -5.48 -6.70 -17.74
N THR A 479 -5.92 -5.98 -18.77
CA THR A 479 -5.62 -4.55 -18.97
C THR A 479 -6.83 -3.90 -19.62
N GLY A 480 -7.35 -2.81 -19.06
CA GLY A 480 -8.61 -2.22 -19.52
C GLY A 480 -9.86 -2.99 -19.06
N THR A 481 -11.00 -2.67 -19.68
CA THR A 481 -12.32 -3.26 -19.38
C THR A 481 -12.67 -4.49 -20.22
N GLU A 482 -11.86 -4.83 -21.22
CA GLU A 482 -12.10 -5.98 -22.11
C GLU A 482 -11.79 -7.30 -21.37
N ASP A 483 -12.54 -8.36 -21.69
CA ASP A 483 -12.40 -9.73 -21.17
C ASP A 483 -12.43 -9.91 -19.62
N ALA A 484 -12.83 -8.87 -18.87
CA ALA A 484 -12.99 -8.94 -17.42
C ALA A 484 -14.04 -10.00 -17.00
N PRO A 485 -13.78 -10.83 -15.97
CA PRO A 485 -14.69 -11.89 -15.52
C PRO A 485 -15.90 -11.37 -14.72
N VAL A 486 -15.99 -10.05 -14.52
CA VAL A 486 -16.96 -9.38 -13.66
C VAL A 486 -17.51 -8.13 -14.34
N THR A 487 -18.71 -7.72 -13.96
CA THR A 487 -19.28 -6.41 -14.28
C THR A 487 -19.80 -5.73 -13.01
N PHE A 488 -19.74 -4.40 -12.96
CA PHE A 488 -20.19 -3.61 -11.80
C PHE A 488 -21.46 -2.82 -12.16
N SER A 489 -22.39 -2.71 -11.21
CA SER A 489 -23.56 -1.83 -11.35
C SER A 489 -23.18 -0.37 -11.03
N ASP A 490 -23.65 0.60 -11.82
CA ASP A 490 -23.59 2.00 -11.42
C ASP A 490 -24.62 2.25 -10.30
N VAL A 491 -24.14 2.68 -9.12
CA VAL A 491 -24.96 3.01 -7.94
C VAL A 491 -24.89 4.50 -7.57
N ARG A 492 -24.28 5.33 -8.43
CA ARG A 492 -24.04 6.75 -8.12
C ARG A 492 -25.32 7.56 -7.97
N GLU A 493 -25.34 8.39 -6.95
CA GLU A 493 -26.45 9.27 -6.62
C GLU A 493 -26.45 10.53 -7.50
N ALA A 494 -27.57 10.79 -8.18
CA ALA A 494 -27.73 11.95 -9.06
C ALA A 494 -28.04 13.27 -8.32
N GLY A 495 -27.95 13.30 -7.00
CA GLY A 495 -28.30 14.41 -6.10
C GLY A 495 -28.57 13.88 -4.69
N PRO A 496 -28.47 14.73 -3.65
CA PRO A 496 -28.80 14.33 -2.28
C PRO A 496 -30.28 13.95 -2.16
N ASP A 497 -30.60 13.08 -1.21
CA ASP A 497 -31.97 12.70 -0.90
C ASP A 497 -32.71 13.80 -0.13
N SER A 498 -34.05 13.80 -0.21
CA SER A 498 -34.86 14.91 0.31
C SER A 498 -34.97 14.91 1.84
N VAL A 499 -34.08 15.66 2.50
CA VAL A 499 -34.09 15.91 3.96
C VAL A 499 -35.29 16.72 4.50
N GLY A 500 -36.06 17.36 3.62
CA GLY A 500 -37.24 18.16 3.99
C GLY A 500 -36.90 19.51 4.63
N GLY A 501 -37.85 20.07 5.38
CA GLY A 501 -37.70 21.36 6.07
C GLY A 501 -38.03 22.59 5.21
N SER A 502 -37.83 23.77 5.79
CA SER A 502 -37.85 25.07 5.12
C SER A 502 -36.47 25.72 5.01
N LEU A 503 -35.48 25.17 5.72
CA LEU A 503 -34.06 25.51 5.61
C LEU A 503 -33.21 24.22 5.60
N GLN A 504 -32.02 24.29 5.03
CA GLN A 504 -31.07 23.18 4.99
C GLN A 504 -29.66 23.62 5.44
N ILE A 505 -28.96 22.75 6.18
CA ILE A 505 -27.54 22.91 6.53
C ILE A 505 -26.76 21.75 5.91
N GLY A 506 -25.75 22.07 5.11
CA GLY A 506 -24.74 21.13 4.64
C GLY A 506 -23.39 21.32 5.34
N THR A 507 -22.55 20.29 5.32
CA THR A 507 -21.12 20.38 5.61
C THR A 507 -20.33 19.65 4.54
N PHE A 508 -19.19 20.21 4.12
CA PHE A 508 -18.44 19.68 3.00
C PHE A 508 -16.95 20.06 3.06
N ASN A 509 -16.10 19.08 3.35
CA ASN A 509 -14.68 19.13 3.08
C ASN A 509 -14.43 19.09 1.56
N VAL A 510 -13.78 20.13 1.02
CA VAL A 510 -13.55 20.32 -0.43
C VAL A 510 -12.11 20.05 -0.91
N LEU A 511 -11.35 19.20 -0.20
CA LEU A 511 -10.04 18.67 -0.62
C LEU A 511 -9.03 19.75 -1.07
N ASN A 512 -8.43 20.48 -0.12
CA ASN A 512 -7.43 21.53 -0.34
C ASN A 512 -7.82 22.51 -1.47
N TYR A 513 -8.90 23.28 -1.32
CA TYR A 513 -9.24 24.35 -2.26
C TYR A 513 -8.40 25.61 -2.00
N PHE A 514 -7.38 25.81 -2.84
CA PHE A 514 -6.41 26.91 -2.78
C PHE A 514 -6.42 27.72 -4.07
N THR A 515 -6.54 29.05 -3.98
CA THR A 515 -6.36 29.97 -5.12
C THR A 515 -4.96 30.58 -5.17
N SER A 516 -4.10 30.23 -4.21
CA SER A 516 -2.65 30.43 -4.25
C SER A 516 -1.99 29.18 -4.86
N LEU A 517 -1.40 29.34 -6.04
CA LEU A 517 -1.00 28.22 -6.89
C LEU A 517 0.42 27.72 -6.60
N GLY A 518 0.64 26.40 -6.75
CA GLY A 518 1.96 25.77 -6.59
C GLY A 518 3.04 26.38 -7.49
N VAL A 519 2.71 26.71 -8.74
CA VAL A 519 3.60 27.29 -9.75
C VAL A 519 4.20 28.66 -9.35
N ASP A 520 3.52 29.41 -8.48
CA ASP A 520 3.95 30.73 -8.03
C ASP A 520 4.83 30.67 -6.75
N SER A 521 4.77 29.56 -6.00
CA SER A 521 5.28 29.47 -4.63
C SER A 521 6.25 28.31 -4.36
N CYS A 522 6.25 27.27 -5.19
CA CYS A 522 6.92 25.99 -4.92
C CYS A 522 8.04 25.68 -5.93
N ASP A 523 9.01 24.84 -5.54
CA ASP A 523 9.93 24.24 -6.52
C ASP A 523 9.18 23.21 -7.36
N ALA A 524 9.54 23.06 -8.65
CA ALA A 524 8.87 22.11 -9.55
C ALA A 524 8.93 20.63 -9.05
N SER A 525 9.92 20.28 -8.22
CA SER A 525 10.00 18.96 -7.57
C SER A 525 8.96 18.75 -6.45
N GLN A 526 8.32 19.81 -5.95
CA GLN A 526 7.25 19.78 -4.95
C GLN A 526 5.88 19.67 -5.63
N SER A 527 5.75 18.79 -6.61
CA SER A 527 4.51 18.54 -7.34
C SER A 527 4.20 17.06 -7.51
N TYR A 528 2.92 16.72 -7.55
CA TYR A 528 2.47 15.51 -8.25
C TYR A 528 2.38 15.83 -9.74
N THR A 529 2.81 14.90 -10.59
CA THR A 529 2.86 15.09 -12.04
C THR A 529 2.05 14.02 -12.76
N ASP A 530 1.47 14.37 -13.91
CA ASP A 530 0.83 13.41 -14.82
C ASP A 530 1.85 12.46 -15.49
N ARG A 531 1.36 11.57 -16.37
CA ARG A 531 2.21 10.62 -17.10
C ARG A 531 3.14 11.26 -18.13
N GLU A 532 2.92 12.52 -18.49
CA GLU A 532 3.79 13.30 -19.39
C GLU A 532 4.84 14.13 -18.61
N GLY A 533 4.73 14.19 -17.28
CA GLY A 533 5.60 14.95 -16.39
C GLY A 533 5.12 16.38 -16.12
N ASN A 534 3.90 16.74 -16.51
CA ASN A 534 3.30 18.03 -16.21
C ASN A 534 2.83 18.05 -14.74
N PRO A 535 3.19 19.05 -13.93
CA PRO A 535 2.64 19.22 -12.59
C PRO A 535 1.11 19.42 -12.58
N ILE A 536 0.43 18.79 -11.62
CA ILE A 536 -1.04 18.79 -11.46
C ILE A 536 -1.45 19.42 -10.14
N SER A 537 -0.87 18.96 -9.03
CA SER A 537 -1.11 19.50 -7.68
C SER A 537 0.19 19.66 -6.90
N ALA A 538 0.15 20.47 -5.84
CA ALA A 538 1.25 20.65 -4.91
C ALA A 538 1.57 19.35 -4.14
N ASN A 539 2.84 19.17 -3.79
CA ASN A 539 3.33 18.05 -2.99
C ASN A 539 4.39 18.54 -1.99
N GLY A 540 4.00 18.69 -0.72
CA GLY A 540 4.93 19.12 0.33
C GLY A 540 5.44 20.55 0.15
N CYS A 541 4.57 21.49 -0.25
CA CYS A 541 4.83 22.93 -0.20
C CYS A 541 3.68 23.69 0.48
N LEU A 542 3.80 25.02 0.59
CA LEU A 542 2.89 25.84 1.40
C LEU A 542 1.44 25.88 0.87
N PRO A 543 1.17 26.20 -0.41
CA PRO A 543 -0.14 25.90 -0.99
C PRO A 543 -0.27 24.38 -1.15
N ARG A 544 -1.42 23.82 -0.75
CA ARG A 544 -1.63 22.36 -0.74
C ARG A 544 -2.56 21.86 -1.87
N GLY A 545 -3.20 22.77 -2.61
CA GLY A 545 -4.12 22.46 -3.71
C GLY A 545 -3.47 22.40 -5.11
N ALA A 546 -4.19 22.94 -6.10
CA ALA A 546 -3.81 22.91 -7.51
C ALA A 546 -2.44 23.54 -7.83
N TRP A 547 -1.73 22.96 -8.80
CA TRP A 547 -0.42 23.46 -9.21
C TRP A 547 -0.50 24.78 -9.99
N ASP A 548 -1.45 24.89 -10.91
CA ASP A 548 -1.65 26.07 -11.76
C ASP A 548 -3.14 26.33 -12.03
N ALA A 549 -3.44 27.40 -12.77
CA ALA A 549 -4.81 27.83 -13.03
C ALA A 549 -5.65 26.82 -13.83
N GLU A 550 -5.03 25.97 -14.65
CA GLU A 550 -5.76 24.94 -15.41
C GLU A 550 -6.17 23.79 -14.49
N ASN A 551 -5.31 23.43 -13.53
CA ASN A 551 -5.64 22.45 -12.51
C ASN A 551 -6.60 22.99 -11.44
N LEU A 552 -6.55 24.30 -11.14
CA LEU A 552 -7.56 24.96 -10.31
C LEU A 552 -8.93 24.94 -11.01
N GLU A 553 -9.01 25.25 -12.31
CA GLU A 553 -10.26 25.15 -13.08
C GLU A 553 -10.84 23.72 -13.04
N ARG A 554 -9.99 22.68 -13.11
CA ARG A 554 -10.42 21.27 -12.93
C ARG A 554 -11.01 21.02 -11.54
N GLN A 555 -10.31 21.41 -10.48
CA GLN A 555 -10.77 21.23 -9.10
C GLN A 555 -12.06 22.00 -8.82
N GLU A 556 -12.07 23.29 -9.14
CA GLU A 556 -13.16 24.23 -8.92
C GLU A 556 -14.43 23.81 -9.66
N SER A 557 -14.33 23.34 -10.91
CA SER A 557 -15.51 22.93 -11.69
C SER A 557 -16.33 21.84 -10.99
N LYS A 558 -15.66 20.82 -10.43
CA LYS A 558 -16.30 19.74 -9.67
C LYS A 558 -16.92 20.25 -8.37
N ILE A 559 -16.19 21.06 -7.59
CA ILE A 559 -16.67 21.62 -6.31
C ILE A 559 -17.88 22.55 -6.53
N VAL A 560 -17.81 23.42 -7.54
CA VAL A 560 -18.88 24.37 -7.90
C VAL A 560 -20.12 23.63 -8.40
N ALA A 561 -19.96 22.53 -9.15
CA ALA A 561 -21.07 21.67 -9.53
C ALA A 561 -21.70 21.00 -8.30
N ALA A 562 -20.88 20.40 -7.42
CA ALA A 562 -21.35 19.71 -6.22
C ALA A 562 -22.11 20.64 -5.27
N ILE A 563 -21.56 21.82 -4.91
CA ILE A 563 -22.21 22.78 -4.00
C ILE A 563 -23.52 23.32 -4.60
N ASN A 564 -23.55 23.69 -5.89
CA ASN A 564 -24.77 24.18 -6.52
C ASN A 564 -25.87 23.11 -6.65
N GLN A 565 -25.52 21.82 -6.60
CA GLN A 565 -26.43 20.69 -6.69
C GLN A 565 -26.84 20.12 -5.32
N LEU A 566 -25.97 20.23 -4.31
CA LEU A 566 -26.29 20.03 -2.89
C LEU A 566 -27.36 21.03 -2.43
N ASP A 567 -27.23 22.27 -2.90
CA ASP A 567 -28.22 23.35 -2.82
C ASP A 567 -28.74 23.69 -1.40
N ALA A 568 -27.90 23.51 -0.37
CA ALA A 568 -28.24 23.88 1.00
C ALA A 568 -28.29 25.41 1.20
N ASP A 569 -29.08 25.88 2.15
CA ASP A 569 -29.15 27.30 2.51
C ASP A 569 -27.91 27.80 3.24
N ILE A 570 -27.24 26.90 3.98
CA ILE A 570 -25.95 27.11 4.64
C ILE A 570 -25.06 25.91 4.28
N VAL A 571 -23.80 26.15 3.94
CA VAL A 571 -22.78 25.10 3.83
C VAL A 571 -21.58 25.49 4.70
N ALA A 572 -21.28 24.65 5.70
CA ALA A 572 -19.99 24.63 6.37
C ALA A 572 -18.95 24.04 5.43
N LEU A 573 -17.81 24.70 5.30
CA LEU A 573 -16.72 24.29 4.42
C LEU A 573 -15.45 24.07 5.24
N GLU A 574 -14.86 22.90 5.05
CA GLU A 574 -13.53 22.55 5.51
C GLU A 574 -12.55 22.61 4.32
N GLU A 575 -11.23 22.54 4.56
CA GLU A 575 -10.24 22.46 3.47
C GLU A 575 -10.15 23.71 2.55
N ILE A 576 -10.52 24.89 3.07
CA ILE A 576 -10.39 26.19 2.38
C ILE A 576 -9.06 26.86 2.76
N GLU A 577 -8.34 27.42 1.78
CA GLU A 577 -7.13 28.23 2.01
C GLU A 577 -7.35 29.39 3.00
N ASP A 578 -6.48 29.50 4.01
CA ASP A 578 -6.28 30.77 4.71
C ASP A 578 -5.38 31.69 3.87
N SER A 579 -6.01 32.53 3.07
CA SER A 579 -5.31 33.38 2.11
C SER A 579 -4.41 34.46 2.77
N SER A 580 -4.46 34.62 4.10
CA SER A 580 -3.60 35.57 4.82
C SER A 580 -2.13 35.13 4.89
N ASP A 581 -1.86 33.82 4.92
CA ASP A 581 -0.49 33.25 4.81
C ASP A 581 0.18 33.58 3.47
N PHE A 582 -0.63 33.82 2.43
CA PHE A 582 -0.19 34.22 1.09
C PHE A 582 -0.17 35.75 0.90
N GLY A 583 -0.35 36.52 1.98
CA GLY A 583 -0.32 37.98 1.99
C GLY A 583 -1.53 38.64 1.31
N LYS A 584 -2.64 37.90 1.14
CA LYS A 584 -3.93 38.41 0.65
C LYS A 584 -4.84 38.75 1.85
N ASP A 585 -6.10 39.07 1.56
CA ASP A 585 -7.16 39.05 2.56
C ASP A 585 -7.50 37.60 2.94
N ARG A 586 -7.84 37.32 4.21
CA ARG A 586 -8.14 35.97 4.72
C ARG A 586 -9.32 35.30 4.00
N ASP A 587 -10.29 36.09 3.55
CA ASP A 587 -11.47 35.58 2.85
C ASP A 587 -11.26 35.45 1.33
N ALA A 588 -10.07 35.75 0.78
CA ALA A 588 -9.87 35.85 -0.68
C ALA A 588 -10.23 34.57 -1.45
N ALA A 589 -9.69 33.39 -1.10
CA ALA A 589 -10.05 32.13 -1.76
C ALA A 589 -11.55 31.80 -1.62
N LEU A 590 -12.16 32.12 -0.48
CA LEU A 590 -13.60 31.91 -0.25
C LEU A 590 -14.47 32.85 -1.10
N VAL A 591 -14.00 34.08 -1.34
CA VAL A 591 -14.63 35.04 -2.26
C VAL A 591 -14.52 34.55 -3.70
N ASP A 592 -13.35 34.07 -4.12
CA ASP A 592 -13.12 33.49 -5.45
C ASP A 592 -14.11 32.32 -5.71
N LEU A 593 -14.26 31.41 -4.74
CA LEU A 593 -15.23 30.29 -4.81
C LEU A 593 -16.69 30.79 -4.90
N VAL A 594 -17.08 31.79 -4.11
CA VAL A 594 -18.45 32.36 -4.17
C VAL A 594 -18.73 33.05 -5.51
N ASP A 595 -17.74 33.74 -6.08
CA ASP A 595 -17.86 34.33 -7.42
C ASP A 595 -18.00 33.23 -8.50
N ALA A 596 -17.26 32.12 -8.40
CA ALA A 596 -17.40 30.96 -9.29
C ALA A 596 -18.77 30.27 -9.17
N LEU A 597 -19.26 30.06 -7.93
CA LEU A 597 -20.59 29.51 -7.64
C LEU A 597 -21.70 30.38 -8.25
N ASN A 598 -21.61 31.70 -8.09
CA ASN A 598 -22.58 32.66 -8.63
C ASN A 598 -22.51 32.77 -10.16
N ALA A 599 -21.32 32.67 -10.75
CA ALA A 599 -21.13 32.63 -12.19
C ALA A 599 -21.79 31.38 -12.81
N ALA A 600 -21.62 30.21 -12.17
CA ALA A 600 -22.25 28.96 -12.58
C ALA A 600 -23.78 28.97 -12.39
N ALA A 601 -24.28 29.53 -11.28
CA ALA A 601 -25.71 29.72 -11.03
C ALA A 601 -26.37 30.77 -11.95
N GLY A 602 -25.57 31.67 -12.55
CA GLY A 602 -26.04 32.76 -13.41
C GLY A 602 -26.75 33.90 -12.65
N ALA A 603 -26.58 33.95 -11.33
CA ALA A 603 -27.18 34.94 -10.43
C ALA A 603 -26.38 35.02 -9.10
N ASP A 604 -26.54 36.12 -8.37
CA ASP A 604 -25.98 36.32 -7.03
C ASP A 604 -26.74 35.45 -5.99
N ARG A 605 -26.53 34.14 -6.06
CA ARG A 605 -27.21 33.10 -5.25
C ARG A 605 -26.56 32.94 -3.86
N TRP A 606 -25.24 33.01 -3.81
CA TRP A 606 -24.40 32.68 -2.67
C TRP A 606 -23.67 33.91 -2.14
N ALA A 607 -23.43 33.91 -0.84
CA ALA A 607 -22.54 34.83 -0.14
C ALA A 607 -21.65 34.04 0.84
N HIS A 608 -20.47 34.56 1.16
CA HIS A 608 -19.64 34.02 2.25
C HIS A 608 -20.00 34.70 3.57
N VAL A 609 -19.79 33.99 4.69
CA VAL A 609 -19.74 34.61 6.01
C VAL A 609 -18.35 35.25 6.18
N PRO A 610 -18.24 36.56 6.43
CA PRO A 610 -16.94 37.20 6.63
C PRO A 610 -16.19 36.66 7.85
N SER A 611 -14.87 36.61 7.75
CA SER A 611 -13.99 36.35 8.89
C SER A 611 -14.19 37.41 9.99
N PRO A 612 -14.10 37.04 11.28
CA PRO A 612 -14.22 37.99 12.37
C PRO A 612 -13.00 38.93 12.43
N ALA A 613 -13.16 40.07 13.12
CA ALA A 613 -12.09 41.03 13.27
C ALA A 613 -10.97 40.55 14.21
N ASP A 614 -11.30 39.65 15.15
CA ASP A 614 -10.38 39.01 16.07
C ASP A 614 -10.13 37.57 15.58
N ILE A 615 -8.94 37.33 15.00
CA ILE A 615 -8.45 36.01 14.59
C ILE A 615 -7.48 35.52 15.67
N PRO A 616 -7.70 34.36 16.32
CA PRO A 616 -6.76 33.81 17.28
C PRO A 616 -5.53 33.21 16.59
N ALA A 617 -4.41 33.16 17.31
CA ALA A 617 -3.18 32.53 16.82
C ALA A 617 -3.11 31.02 17.12
N THR A 618 -4.10 30.46 17.82
CA THR A 618 -4.27 29.01 17.98
C THR A 618 -5.15 28.48 16.85
N GLY A 619 -4.75 27.38 16.22
CA GLY A 619 -5.47 26.81 15.08
C GLY A 619 -5.33 27.62 13.78
N ASP A 620 -4.26 28.41 13.70
CA ASP A 620 -3.79 29.15 12.52
C ASP A 620 -2.94 28.17 11.66
N ASP A 621 -3.57 27.56 10.66
CA ASP A 621 -2.96 26.70 9.63
C ASP A 621 -3.31 27.32 8.25
N VAL A 622 -2.55 26.98 7.21
CA VAL A 622 -2.84 27.43 5.82
C VAL A 622 -4.19 26.95 5.29
N ILE A 623 -4.90 26.11 6.06
CA ILE A 623 -6.26 25.64 5.87
C ILE A 623 -7.12 26.12 7.03
N ARG A 624 -8.33 26.59 6.72
CA ARG A 624 -9.33 27.02 7.68
C ARG A 624 -10.71 26.42 7.39
N THR A 625 -11.60 26.56 8.37
CA THR A 625 -13.04 26.41 8.17
C THR A 625 -13.67 27.72 7.67
N ALA A 626 -14.81 27.59 7.02
CA ALA A 626 -15.57 28.68 6.43
C ALA A 626 -17.08 28.38 6.38
N PHE A 627 -17.89 29.39 6.05
CA PHE A 627 -19.29 29.22 5.71
C PHE A 627 -19.63 29.98 4.42
N ILE A 628 -20.43 29.36 3.57
CA ILE A 628 -21.22 30.02 2.53
C ILE A 628 -22.71 29.83 2.82
N TYR A 629 -23.54 30.75 2.32
CA TYR A 629 -24.99 30.71 2.55
C TYR A 629 -25.76 31.39 1.41
N GLN A 630 -27.06 31.10 1.32
CA GLN A 630 -27.98 31.73 0.38
C GLN A 630 -28.71 32.91 1.05
N PRO A 631 -28.30 34.18 0.83
CA PRO A 631 -28.90 35.35 1.50
C PRO A 631 -30.37 35.63 1.11
N ALA A 632 -30.93 34.85 0.18
CA ALA A 632 -32.35 34.89 -0.18
C ALA A 632 -33.25 34.11 0.80
N THR A 633 -32.69 33.15 1.55
CA THR A 633 -33.42 32.22 2.42
C THR A 633 -33.01 32.34 3.89
N VAL A 634 -31.74 32.63 4.18
CA VAL A 634 -31.23 32.75 5.57
C VAL A 634 -30.46 34.06 5.81
N GLY A 635 -30.60 34.62 7.01
CA GLY A 635 -29.90 35.83 7.45
C GLY A 635 -28.71 35.54 8.38
N LEU A 636 -27.79 36.49 8.50
CA LEU A 636 -26.72 36.47 9.52
C LEU A 636 -27.14 37.32 10.73
N SER A 637 -26.99 36.77 11.94
CA SER A 637 -27.22 37.47 13.20
C SER A 637 -25.89 37.74 13.91
N GLY A 638 -25.41 38.98 13.84
CA GLY A 638 -24.11 39.37 14.39
C GLY A 638 -22.91 38.97 13.51
N SER A 639 -21.72 39.03 14.10
CA SER A 639 -20.47 38.57 13.48
C SER A 639 -20.19 37.12 13.85
N SER A 640 -19.36 36.46 13.05
CA SER A 640 -18.77 35.15 13.37
C SER A 640 -17.81 35.24 14.57
N SER A 641 -17.42 34.07 15.11
CA SER A 641 -16.49 33.93 16.24
C SER A 641 -15.60 32.70 16.04
N ILE A 642 -14.32 32.77 16.42
CA ILE A 642 -13.38 31.64 16.34
C ILE A 642 -12.93 31.26 17.75
N LEU A 643 -12.82 29.96 18.02
CA LEU A 643 -12.35 29.43 19.30
C LEU A 643 -10.84 29.65 19.50
N ASP A 644 -10.48 30.51 20.46
CA ASP A 644 -9.11 30.67 20.99
C ASP A 644 -8.85 29.65 22.13
N ASP A 645 -8.41 28.43 21.79
CA ASP A 645 -8.05 27.40 22.77
C ASP A 645 -6.77 26.64 22.37
N PRO A 646 -5.81 26.42 23.29
CA PRO A 646 -4.57 25.70 23.01
C PRO A 646 -4.76 24.24 22.55
N ALA A 647 -5.94 23.62 22.72
CA ALA A 647 -6.24 22.30 22.14
C ALA A 647 -6.15 22.28 20.60
N PHE A 648 -6.30 23.44 19.94
CA PHE A 648 -6.21 23.56 18.48
C PHE A 648 -4.82 23.97 17.98
N ILE A 649 -3.76 23.88 18.80
CA ILE A 649 -2.38 24.21 18.36
C ILE A 649 -1.88 23.40 17.16
N ASN A 650 -2.46 22.21 16.91
CA ASN A 650 -2.21 21.33 15.77
C ASN A 650 -3.50 20.94 15.02
N GLY A 651 -4.59 21.69 15.20
CA GLY A 651 -5.85 21.52 14.47
C GLY A 651 -6.24 22.84 13.79
N ARG A 652 -7.46 22.92 13.25
CA ARG A 652 -8.02 24.19 12.74
C ARG A 652 -9.08 24.68 13.72
N ALA A 653 -8.99 25.94 14.14
CA ALA A 653 -9.87 26.46 15.18
C ALA A 653 -11.35 26.53 14.70
N PRO A 654 -12.32 26.00 15.49
CA PRO A 654 -13.74 26.06 15.15
C PRO A 654 -14.27 27.47 14.89
N LEU A 655 -15.09 27.61 13.85
CA LEU A 655 -15.74 28.86 13.44
C LEU A 655 -17.23 28.78 13.73
N ALA A 656 -17.74 29.64 14.60
CA ALA A 656 -19.17 29.80 14.87
C ALA A 656 -19.77 30.97 14.08
N GLN A 657 -21.00 30.79 13.60
CA GLN A 657 -21.85 31.86 13.09
C GLN A 657 -23.30 31.64 13.56
N THR A 658 -23.94 32.71 14.04
CA THR A 658 -25.37 32.69 14.33
C THR A 658 -26.15 33.10 13.09
N PHE A 659 -27.03 32.22 12.62
CA PHE A 659 -27.92 32.42 11.50
C PHE A 659 -29.34 32.71 12.00
N SER A 660 -30.17 33.29 11.14
CA SER A 660 -31.55 33.69 11.46
C SER A 660 -32.49 33.24 10.35
N ASP A 661 -33.55 32.50 10.72
CA ASP A 661 -34.64 32.16 9.81
C ASP A 661 -35.59 33.38 9.66
N PRO A 662 -35.63 34.04 8.48
CA PRO A 662 -36.47 35.20 8.27
C PRO A 662 -37.97 34.87 8.19
N ALA A 663 -38.36 33.60 8.09
CA ALA A 663 -39.75 33.17 8.10
C ALA A 663 -40.33 33.08 9.53
N THR A 664 -39.51 32.72 10.53
CA THR A 664 -39.93 32.54 11.92
C THR A 664 -39.35 33.56 12.92
N ASP A 665 -38.34 34.36 12.54
CA ASP A 665 -37.58 35.26 13.43
C ASP A 665 -36.80 34.44 14.50
N THR A 666 -36.28 33.26 14.11
CA THR A 666 -35.58 32.29 14.96
C THR A 666 -34.08 32.32 14.69
N ASP A 667 -33.29 32.63 15.72
CA ASP A 667 -31.83 32.57 15.67
C ASP A 667 -31.29 31.20 16.14
N PHE A 668 -30.35 30.65 15.38
CA PHE A 668 -29.67 29.38 15.64
C PHE A 668 -28.18 29.47 15.30
N ILE A 669 -27.35 28.68 15.98
CA ILE A 669 -25.89 28.74 15.90
C ILE A 669 -25.40 27.53 15.09
N VAL A 670 -24.47 27.74 14.16
CA VAL A 670 -23.76 26.68 13.45
C VAL A 670 -22.26 26.85 13.70
N VAL A 671 -21.56 25.76 14.01
CA VAL A 671 -20.12 25.76 14.29
C VAL A 671 -19.42 24.76 13.38
N ALA A 672 -18.58 25.25 12.46
CA ALA A 672 -17.77 24.44 11.55
C ALA A 672 -16.45 24.04 12.22
N ASN A 673 -16.10 22.76 12.12
CA ASN A 673 -14.96 22.14 12.80
C ASN A 673 -14.06 21.42 11.80
N HIS A 674 -12.76 21.43 12.06
CA HIS A 674 -11.81 20.56 11.38
C HIS A 674 -10.69 20.17 12.35
N PHE A 675 -10.86 19.00 12.97
CA PHE A 675 -9.98 18.50 14.03
C PHE A 675 -8.64 17.98 13.48
N LYS A 676 -7.67 17.69 14.36
CA LYS A 676 -6.38 17.11 13.98
C LYS A 676 -6.58 15.77 13.28
N SER A 677 -6.07 15.64 12.05
CA SER A 677 -6.15 14.39 11.27
C SER A 677 -5.66 13.15 12.02
N LYS A 678 -6.30 12.00 11.77
CA LYS A 678 -5.90 10.66 12.27
C LYS A 678 -4.49 10.24 11.83
N GLY A 679 -3.94 10.86 10.78
CA GLY A 679 -2.63 10.55 10.21
C GLY A 679 -1.44 10.91 11.10
N GLY A 680 -0.40 10.07 11.03
CA GLY A 680 0.84 10.19 11.81
C GLY A 680 0.74 9.58 13.22
N SER A 681 1.67 9.95 14.10
CA SER A 681 1.68 9.55 15.51
C SER A 681 2.36 10.61 16.38
N GLY A 682 1.80 10.87 17.56
CA GLY A 682 2.46 11.62 18.64
C GLY A 682 3.05 10.68 19.70
N GLU A 683 3.26 11.21 20.90
CA GLU A 683 3.61 10.44 22.11
C GLU A 683 2.39 10.30 23.05
N GLY A 684 2.42 9.31 23.95
CA GLY A 684 1.40 9.18 24.99
C GLY A 684 0.02 8.84 24.44
N ASP A 685 -1.01 9.62 24.80
CA ASP A 685 -2.38 9.45 24.30
C ASP A 685 -2.59 9.89 22.84
N ASN A 686 -1.52 10.40 22.19
CA ASN A 686 -1.47 10.68 20.76
C ASN A 686 -0.70 9.62 19.96
N ALA A 687 -0.15 8.58 20.61
CA ALA A 687 0.53 7.50 19.92
C ALA A 687 -0.44 6.70 19.04
N ASN A 688 -0.01 6.30 17.85
CA ASN A 688 -0.72 5.28 17.08
C ASN A 688 -0.32 3.90 17.62
N GLU A 689 -1.27 3.20 18.24
CA GLU A 689 -1.12 1.83 18.76
C GLU A 689 -1.99 0.82 17.98
N ASP A 690 -2.49 1.18 16.79
CA ASP A 690 -3.49 0.40 16.03
C ASP A 690 -3.02 -1.05 15.76
N ASP A 691 -1.74 -1.24 15.42
CA ASP A 691 -1.10 -2.57 15.25
C ASP A 691 -1.12 -3.45 16.51
N ILE A 692 -1.16 -2.83 17.70
CA ILE A 692 -1.10 -3.50 19.01
C ILE A 692 -2.51 -3.87 19.48
N VAL A 693 -3.48 -2.98 19.27
CA VAL A 693 -4.87 -3.17 19.71
C VAL A 693 -5.73 -3.90 18.67
N GLY A 694 -5.30 -3.93 17.41
CA GLY A 694 -6.01 -4.52 16.28
C GLY A 694 -7.20 -3.67 15.80
N PRO A 695 -7.86 -4.08 14.70
CA PRO A 695 -8.87 -3.25 14.03
C PRO A 695 -10.07 -2.87 14.92
N ALA A 696 -10.41 -3.69 15.92
CA ALA A 696 -11.48 -3.38 16.87
C ALA A 696 -11.16 -2.25 17.85
N GLY A 697 -9.87 -1.92 18.05
CA GLY A 697 -9.41 -0.82 18.90
C GLY A 697 -8.76 0.33 18.13
N ALA A 698 -8.63 0.21 16.81
CA ALA A 698 -7.90 1.17 15.99
C ALA A 698 -8.60 2.54 15.96
N VAL A 699 -7.86 3.59 16.28
CA VAL A 699 -8.35 4.98 16.31
C VAL A 699 -7.44 5.95 15.56
N GLY A 700 -6.27 5.51 15.09
CA GLY A 700 -5.25 6.35 14.48
C GLY A 700 -4.51 7.22 15.51
N GLY A 701 -3.50 7.95 15.02
CA GLY A 701 -2.73 8.88 15.85
C GLY A 701 -3.57 10.05 16.36
N TRP A 702 -3.02 10.79 17.32
CA TRP A 702 -3.58 12.06 17.81
C TRP A 702 -4.98 12.00 18.43
N ASN A 703 -5.44 10.81 18.86
CA ASN A 703 -6.76 10.65 19.46
C ASN A 703 -6.91 11.44 20.78
N GLY A 704 -5.84 11.57 21.58
CA GLY A 704 -5.79 12.42 22.76
C GLY A 704 -6.03 13.91 22.46
N ASP A 705 -5.42 14.44 21.40
CA ASP A 705 -5.62 15.83 20.97
C ASP A 705 -7.02 16.04 20.39
N ARG A 706 -7.53 15.13 19.54
CA ARG A 706 -8.94 15.16 19.09
C ARG A 706 -9.91 15.15 20.27
N THR A 707 -9.61 14.38 21.32
CA THR A 707 -10.42 14.35 22.55
C THR A 707 -10.37 15.68 23.30
N ARG A 708 -9.20 16.33 23.38
CA ARG A 708 -9.05 17.69 23.94
C ARG A 708 -9.79 18.75 23.10
N GLN A 709 -9.75 18.61 21.77
CA GLN A 709 -10.46 19.48 20.82
C GLN A 709 -11.98 19.38 21.00
N ALA A 710 -12.53 18.17 21.18
CA ALA A 710 -13.93 17.96 21.53
C ALA A 710 -14.32 18.62 22.87
N GLN A 711 -13.46 18.53 23.89
CA GLN A 711 -13.70 19.16 25.20
C GLN A 711 -13.69 20.70 25.12
N ALA A 712 -12.76 21.26 24.35
CA ALA A 712 -12.69 22.71 24.10
C ALA A 712 -13.90 23.19 23.29
N LEU A 713 -14.32 22.44 22.26
CA LEU A 713 -15.51 22.71 21.47
C LEU A 713 -16.78 22.71 22.33
N ALA A 714 -16.98 21.72 23.19
CA ALA A 714 -18.11 21.69 24.12
C ALA A 714 -18.16 22.96 24.98
N GLY A 715 -17.02 23.37 25.56
CA GLY A 715 -16.91 24.62 26.33
C GLY A 715 -17.18 25.89 25.50
N PHE A 716 -16.77 25.91 24.23
CA PHE A 716 -17.05 27.00 23.30
C PHE A 716 -18.55 27.13 22.99
N THR A 717 -19.24 26.01 22.77
CA THR A 717 -20.69 26.04 22.50
C THR A 717 -21.50 26.62 23.66
N GLU A 718 -21.13 26.32 24.91
CA GLU A 718 -21.78 26.92 26.09
C GLU A 718 -21.60 28.43 26.16
N ALA A 719 -20.43 28.95 25.75
CA ALA A 719 -20.20 30.38 25.63
C ALA A 719 -21.07 31.01 24.54
N GLN A 720 -21.18 30.37 23.37
CA GLN A 720 -22.02 30.85 22.27
C GLN A 720 -23.52 30.82 22.58
N ARG A 721 -24.03 29.77 23.25
CA ARG A 721 -25.39 29.74 23.81
C ARG A 721 -25.66 30.92 24.75
N ALA A 722 -24.72 31.19 25.65
CA ALA A 722 -24.86 32.27 26.64
C ALA A 722 -24.78 33.67 26.01
N GLU A 723 -24.02 33.84 24.93
CA GLU A 723 -23.89 35.09 24.18
C GLU A 723 -25.13 35.40 23.34
N HIS A 724 -25.62 34.43 22.56
CA HIS A 724 -26.72 34.62 21.62
C HIS A 724 -28.11 34.31 22.22
N GLY A 725 -28.18 33.61 23.36
CA GLY A 725 -29.43 33.35 24.07
C GLY A 725 -30.35 32.33 23.40
N THR A 726 -29.79 31.43 22.58
CA THR A 726 -30.51 30.34 21.90
C THR A 726 -29.88 28.99 22.25
N ASP A 727 -30.72 27.95 22.37
CA ASP A 727 -30.30 26.57 22.55
C ASP A 727 -30.28 25.76 21.24
N LEU A 728 -30.60 26.41 20.12
CA LEU A 728 -30.54 25.82 18.79
C LEU A 728 -29.10 25.91 18.28
N LEU A 729 -28.32 24.84 18.47
CA LEU A 729 -26.92 24.79 18.03
C LEU A 729 -26.62 23.50 17.27
N PHE A 730 -25.91 23.66 16.15
CA PHE A 730 -25.41 22.59 15.29
C PHE A 730 -23.87 22.62 15.26
N LEU A 731 -23.26 21.47 15.45
CA LEU A 731 -21.83 21.22 15.25
C LEU A 731 -21.65 20.51 13.92
N THR A 732 -20.88 21.06 12.99
CA THR A 732 -20.69 20.54 11.63
C THR A 732 -19.19 20.34 11.33
N GLY A 733 -18.87 19.53 10.33
CA GLY A 733 -17.53 19.43 9.75
C GLY A 733 -16.80 18.14 10.08
N ASP A 734 -15.50 18.12 9.77
CA ASP A 734 -14.63 16.95 9.92
C ASP A 734 -14.06 16.86 11.34
N PHE A 735 -14.58 15.90 12.12
CA PHE A 735 -14.11 15.61 13.47
C PHE A 735 -12.89 14.66 13.49
N ASN A 736 -12.50 14.13 12.32
CA ASN A 736 -11.48 13.10 12.16
C ASN A 736 -11.67 11.92 13.13
N SER A 737 -12.92 11.58 13.44
CA SER A 737 -13.28 10.50 14.36
C SER A 737 -14.56 9.80 13.94
N TYR A 738 -14.52 8.47 13.97
CA TYR A 738 -15.68 7.62 13.77
C TYR A 738 -16.66 7.73 14.94
N SER A 739 -17.94 7.42 14.69
CA SER A 739 -19.06 7.79 15.56
C SER A 739 -18.94 7.32 17.02
N GLN A 740 -18.20 6.24 17.32
CA GLN A 740 -18.03 5.70 18.67
C GLN A 740 -16.64 5.96 19.29
N GLU A 741 -15.79 6.77 18.66
CA GLU A 741 -14.51 7.20 19.22
C GLU A 741 -14.67 8.25 20.34
N GLU A 742 -13.68 8.32 21.23
CA GLU A 742 -13.70 9.21 22.42
C GLU A 742 -14.02 10.70 22.10
N PRO A 743 -13.51 11.32 21.01
CA PRO A 743 -13.87 12.70 20.67
C PRO A 743 -15.37 12.90 20.40
N MET A 744 -16.03 11.92 19.76
CA MET A 744 -17.47 11.99 19.49
C MET A 744 -18.27 11.77 20.79
N ARG A 745 -17.84 10.80 21.60
CA ARG A 745 -18.44 10.49 22.91
C ARG A 745 -18.42 11.67 23.88
N VAL A 746 -17.37 12.51 23.84
CA VAL A 746 -17.31 13.77 24.61
C VAL A 746 -18.45 14.72 24.24
N LEU A 747 -18.82 14.79 22.96
CA LEU A 747 -19.92 15.64 22.47
C LEU A 747 -21.29 15.02 22.78
N GLU A 748 -21.42 13.69 22.69
CA GLU A 748 -22.61 12.97 23.16
C GLU A 748 -22.87 13.20 24.67
N ASP A 749 -21.83 13.07 25.50
CA ASP A 749 -21.90 13.34 26.96
C ASP A 749 -22.20 14.82 27.27
N ALA A 750 -21.90 15.74 26.34
CA ALA A 750 -22.28 17.15 26.39
C ALA A 750 -23.74 17.42 25.92
N GLY A 751 -24.48 16.40 25.48
CA GLY A 751 -25.89 16.52 25.10
C GLY A 751 -26.15 16.81 23.62
N TYR A 752 -25.18 16.53 22.75
CA TYR A 752 -25.35 16.56 21.30
C TYR A 752 -25.74 15.19 20.76
N GLU A 753 -26.70 15.14 19.84
CA GLU A 753 -27.07 13.95 19.07
C GLU A 753 -26.34 13.96 17.72
N ASN A 754 -25.61 12.89 17.41
CA ASN A 754 -25.05 12.69 16.07
C ASN A 754 -26.15 12.24 15.10
N LEU A 755 -26.52 13.11 14.16
CA LEU A 755 -27.65 12.89 13.27
C LEU A 755 -27.36 11.82 12.21
N GLY A 756 -26.10 11.65 11.80
CA GLY A 756 -25.68 10.64 10.81
C GLY A 756 -25.72 9.23 11.40
N ASP A 757 -25.17 9.05 12.60
CA ASP A 757 -25.24 7.80 13.35
C ASP A 757 -26.68 7.45 13.77
N SER A 758 -27.48 8.44 14.22
CA SER A 758 -28.92 8.25 14.46
C SER A 758 -29.68 7.79 13.20
N ARG A 759 -29.39 8.37 12.03
CA ARG A 759 -29.96 7.95 10.74
C ARG A 759 -29.57 6.50 10.41
N ASN A 760 -28.28 6.17 10.47
CA ASN A 760 -27.77 4.84 10.13
C ASN A 760 -28.33 3.75 11.06
N ARG A 761 -28.37 4.00 12.38
CA ARG A 761 -28.99 3.09 13.37
C ARG A 761 -30.50 2.94 13.19
N ALA A 762 -31.18 3.90 12.57
CA ALA A 762 -32.60 3.80 12.22
C ALA A 762 -32.83 3.06 10.89
N ALA A 763 -31.89 3.12 9.95
CA ALA A 763 -31.95 2.42 8.67
C ALA A 763 -31.78 0.88 8.82
N GLY A 764 -30.83 0.43 9.65
CA GLY A 764 -30.66 -1.01 9.91
C GLY A 764 -29.35 -1.39 10.58
N GLU A 765 -28.87 -2.60 10.27
CA GLU A 765 -27.55 -3.07 10.67
C GLU A 765 -26.46 -2.26 9.94
N PRO A 766 -25.26 -2.07 10.52
CA PRO A 766 -24.18 -1.31 9.89
C PRO A 766 -23.86 -1.81 8.46
N GLY A 767 -23.73 -0.90 7.51
CA GLY A 767 -23.43 -1.21 6.11
C GLY A 767 -24.59 -1.82 5.32
N SER A 768 -25.80 -1.91 5.88
CA SER A 768 -26.97 -2.39 5.14
C SER A 768 -27.53 -1.33 4.17
N SER A 769 -28.37 -1.75 3.22
CA SER A 769 -28.99 -0.83 2.26
C SER A 769 -29.74 0.31 2.97
N GLY A 770 -29.31 1.55 2.77
CA GLY A 770 -29.85 2.75 3.43
C GLY A 770 -29.00 3.29 4.59
N THR A 771 -27.86 2.67 4.91
CA THR A 771 -26.79 3.32 5.69
C THR A 771 -25.80 4.00 4.74
N GLU A 772 -25.43 5.25 5.02
CA GLU A 772 -24.43 6.01 4.26
C GLU A 772 -23.38 6.59 5.20
N TYR A 773 -22.19 6.85 4.67
CA TYR A 773 -21.02 7.20 5.46
C TYR A 773 -20.22 8.31 4.78
N SER A 774 -19.65 9.22 5.55
CA SER A 774 -18.92 10.37 4.98
C SER A 774 -17.56 10.01 4.39
N TYR A 775 -16.99 8.86 4.77
CA TYR A 775 -15.62 8.48 4.45
C TYR A 775 -15.45 6.97 4.16
N SER A 776 -14.35 6.60 3.50
CA SER A 776 -13.98 5.21 3.23
C SER A 776 -12.47 5.03 3.28
N PHE A 777 -12.00 4.00 3.98
CA PHE A 777 -10.57 3.71 4.17
C PHE A 777 -10.33 2.24 4.52
N GLY A 778 -9.31 1.63 3.93
CA GLY A 778 -8.82 0.30 4.31
C GLY A 778 -9.87 -0.80 4.17
N GLY A 779 -10.59 -0.79 3.06
CA GLY A 779 -11.65 -1.76 2.78
C GLY A 779 -12.99 -1.48 3.46
N THR A 780 -13.12 -0.40 4.24
CA THR A 780 -14.29 -0.14 5.11
C THR A 780 -14.83 1.28 5.00
N VAL A 781 -16.15 1.42 5.21
CA VAL A 781 -16.85 2.71 5.29
C VAL A 781 -17.10 3.15 6.74
N GLY A 782 -17.14 4.45 7.00
CA GLY A 782 -17.43 5.07 8.30
C GLY A 782 -17.51 6.59 8.18
N SER A 783 -17.96 7.30 9.21
CA SER A 783 -18.13 8.77 9.11
C SER A 783 -17.05 9.53 9.88
N LEU A 784 -16.39 10.50 9.22
CA LEU A 784 -15.47 11.47 9.85
C LEU A 784 -16.09 12.87 9.91
N ASP A 785 -16.81 13.25 8.86
CA ASP A 785 -17.69 14.41 8.82
C ASP A 785 -19.02 14.09 9.49
N HIS A 786 -19.44 14.95 10.42
CA HIS A 786 -20.68 14.79 11.17
C HIS A 786 -21.46 16.09 11.24
N ILE A 787 -22.78 15.97 11.42
CA ILE A 787 -23.64 17.05 11.88
C ILE A 787 -24.28 16.58 13.18
N LEU A 788 -23.95 17.25 14.28
CA LEU A 788 -24.52 16.99 15.59
C LEU A 788 -25.43 18.16 16.01
N ALA A 789 -26.59 17.84 16.57
CA ALA A 789 -27.55 18.83 17.07
C ALA A 789 -27.71 18.69 18.58
N SER A 790 -27.72 19.81 19.32
CA SER A 790 -28.15 19.74 20.73
C SER A 790 -29.63 19.41 20.84
N GLY A 791 -30.08 18.86 21.98
CA GLY A 791 -31.45 18.37 22.15
C GLY A 791 -32.58 19.30 21.66
N ALA A 792 -32.49 20.62 21.86
CA ALA A 792 -33.48 21.58 21.33
C ALA A 792 -33.40 21.78 19.80
N ALA A 793 -32.21 21.65 19.21
CA ALA A 793 -31.98 21.71 17.77
C ALA A 793 -32.45 20.42 17.06
N ALA A 794 -32.25 19.26 17.70
CA ALA A 794 -32.71 17.98 17.19
C ALA A 794 -34.24 17.92 17.01
N GLU A 795 -35.03 18.61 17.85
CA GLU A 795 -36.49 18.74 17.67
C GLU A 795 -36.89 19.45 16.36
N ALA A 796 -36.00 20.26 15.76
CA ALA A 796 -36.25 20.98 14.51
C ALA A 796 -35.75 20.23 13.26
N VAL A 797 -35.03 19.11 13.40
CA VAL A 797 -34.48 18.34 12.27
C VAL A 797 -35.58 17.52 11.60
N THR A 798 -35.76 17.70 10.29
CA THR A 798 -36.76 16.97 9.49
C THR A 798 -36.21 15.75 8.76
N GLY A 799 -34.90 15.67 8.60
CA GLY A 799 -34.19 14.63 7.87
C GLY A 799 -32.69 14.90 7.79
N ALA A 800 -31.94 13.87 7.42
CA ALA A 800 -30.49 13.82 7.35
C ALA A 800 -30.08 12.93 6.16
N ASP A 801 -29.00 13.27 5.46
CA ASP A 801 -28.57 12.55 4.25
C ASP A 801 -27.07 12.74 3.96
N VAL A 802 -26.34 11.67 3.60
CA VAL A 802 -24.92 11.76 3.23
C VAL A 802 -24.77 11.40 1.76
N TRP A 803 -24.60 12.42 0.92
CA TRP A 803 -24.63 12.26 -0.55
C TRP A 803 -23.30 11.65 -1.04
N THR A 804 -23.35 10.41 -1.51
CA THR A 804 -22.18 9.50 -1.61
C THR A 804 -21.28 9.71 -2.84
N ILE A 805 -21.08 10.97 -3.25
CA ILE A 805 -20.41 11.34 -4.52
C ILE A 805 -18.88 11.34 -4.52
N ASN A 806 -18.20 11.06 -3.40
CA ASN A 806 -16.78 11.37 -3.22
C ASN A 806 -15.97 10.22 -2.62
N ALA A 807 -16.21 9.87 -1.35
CA ALA A 807 -15.49 8.81 -0.65
C ALA A 807 -15.75 7.42 -1.26
N TYR A 808 -16.87 7.26 -1.96
CA TYR A 808 -17.25 6.02 -2.65
C TYR A 808 -16.72 5.97 -4.10
N GLU A 809 -16.21 7.08 -4.63
CA GLU A 809 -15.66 7.18 -5.98
C GLU A 809 -14.19 6.78 -6.05
N GLN A 810 -13.79 6.27 -7.21
CA GLN A 810 -12.42 5.84 -7.46
C GLN A 810 -11.48 7.04 -7.60
N VAL A 811 -10.34 7.04 -6.88
CA VAL A 811 -9.42 8.20 -6.77
C VAL A 811 -8.87 8.73 -8.11
N GLY A 812 -8.87 7.93 -9.18
CA GLY A 812 -8.44 8.33 -10.51
C GLY A 812 -9.38 9.33 -11.22
N THR A 813 -10.64 9.47 -10.79
CA THR A 813 -11.57 10.50 -11.30
C THR A 813 -11.33 11.89 -10.69
N GLU A 814 -10.56 11.96 -9.61
CA GLU A 814 -10.16 13.18 -8.91
C GLU A 814 -9.26 14.07 -9.79
N TYR A 815 -9.39 15.39 -9.67
CA TYR A 815 -8.56 16.33 -10.45
C TYR A 815 -7.05 16.09 -10.26
N SER A 816 -6.64 15.68 -9.05
CA SER A 816 -5.24 15.47 -8.68
C SER A 816 -4.58 14.26 -9.38
N ARG A 817 -5.40 13.37 -9.97
CA ARG A 817 -4.99 12.19 -10.74
C ARG A 817 -5.19 12.36 -12.25
N PHE A 818 -5.55 13.56 -12.70
CA PHE A 818 -5.72 13.86 -14.13
C PHE A 818 -4.52 13.37 -14.97
N ASN A 819 -4.80 12.61 -16.02
CA ASN A 819 -3.81 12.06 -16.96
C ASN A 819 -2.70 11.21 -16.29
N SER A 820 -2.92 10.62 -15.11
CA SER A 820 -1.96 9.70 -14.47
C SER A 820 -1.84 8.34 -15.20
N ASN A 821 -2.82 7.97 -16.02
CA ASN A 821 -2.82 6.77 -16.86
C ASN A 821 -3.35 7.11 -18.27
N VAL A 822 -3.17 6.20 -19.24
CA VAL A 822 -3.78 6.29 -20.57
C VAL A 822 -5.30 6.18 -20.52
N THR A 823 -5.86 5.43 -19.57
CA THR A 823 -7.28 5.47 -19.21
C THR A 823 -7.60 6.84 -18.61
N GLN A 824 -8.42 7.63 -19.31
CA GLN A 824 -8.83 8.97 -18.86
C GLN A 824 -10.12 8.87 -18.06
N LEU A 825 -10.11 9.46 -16.85
CA LEU A 825 -11.18 9.30 -15.85
C LEU A 825 -11.74 10.61 -15.32
N TYR A 826 -11.21 11.74 -15.76
CA TYR A 826 -11.67 13.04 -15.33
C TYR A 826 -12.85 13.55 -16.18
N THR A 827 -13.87 14.05 -15.49
CA THR A 827 -15.04 14.77 -16.00
C THR A 827 -15.27 16.02 -15.16
N ASP A 828 -15.99 17.01 -15.69
CA ASP A 828 -16.38 18.26 -15.00
C ASP A 828 -17.67 18.11 -14.17
N ASP A 829 -17.99 16.88 -13.73
CA ASP A 829 -19.15 16.55 -12.89
C ASP A 829 -18.83 16.53 -11.39
N VAL A 830 -19.84 16.24 -10.56
CA VAL A 830 -19.75 16.28 -9.09
C VAL A 830 -18.91 15.17 -8.47
N TYR A 831 -18.69 14.06 -9.19
CA TYR A 831 -18.14 12.83 -8.63
C TYR A 831 -16.65 12.99 -8.35
N ARG A 832 -16.18 12.61 -7.15
CA ARG A 832 -14.80 12.81 -6.69
C ARG A 832 -14.35 14.28 -6.80
N SER A 833 -15.24 15.18 -6.41
CA SER A 833 -14.93 16.58 -6.12
C SER A 833 -14.08 16.72 -4.84
N SER A 834 -14.15 15.73 -3.96
CA SER A 834 -13.37 15.58 -2.74
C SER A 834 -13.12 14.08 -2.45
N ASP A 835 -12.36 13.77 -1.41
CA ASP A 835 -12.26 12.46 -0.77
C ASP A 835 -13.31 12.24 0.34
N HIS A 836 -14.04 13.29 0.74
CA HIS A 836 -15.14 13.26 1.72
C HIS A 836 -16.52 13.47 1.08
N ASN A 837 -17.54 12.70 1.48
CA ASN A 837 -18.93 12.89 1.05
C ASN A 837 -19.60 14.03 1.85
N PRO A 838 -20.29 14.99 1.19
CA PRO A 838 -21.04 16.03 1.91
C PRO A 838 -22.23 15.45 2.68
N PHE A 839 -22.48 16.00 3.89
CA PHE A 839 -23.62 15.64 4.74
C PHE A 839 -24.59 16.84 4.81
N LEU A 840 -25.87 16.58 4.53
CA LEU A 840 -27.00 17.51 4.53
C LEU A 840 -28.03 17.20 5.63
N ILE A 841 -28.62 18.23 6.24
CA ILE A 841 -29.82 18.12 7.10
C ILE A 841 -30.90 19.14 6.72
N GLY A 842 -32.16 18.81 6.99
CA GLY A 842 -33.31 19.69 6.81
C GLY A 842 -33.87 20.18 8.15
N LEU A 843 -34.39 21.42 8.18
CA LEU A 843 -34.83 22.12 9.39
C LEU A 843 -36.21 22.76 9.23
N ASP A 844 -37.06 22.66 10.26
CA ASP A 844 -38.36 23.35 10.35
C ASP A 844 -38.57 23.97 11.74
N PHE A 845 -38.44 25.30 11.84
CA PHE A 845 -38.67 26.07 13.07
C PHE A 845 -40.13 26.51 13.25
N SER A 846 -41.05 26.16 12.35
CA SER A 846 -42.47 26.56 12.44
C SER A 846 -43.23 25.87 13.58
N VAL A 847 -42.70 24.74 14.08
CA VAL A 847 -43.12 24.09 15.32
C VAL A 847 -42.20 24.58 16.43
N ALA A 848 -42.73 25.43 17.33
CA ALA A 848 -41.96 25.90 18.47
C ALA A 848 -41.49 24.70 19.33
N PRO A 849 -40.18 24.56 19.60
CA PRO A 849 -39.65 23.43 20.37
C PRO A 849 -40.26 23.41 21.77
N THR A 850 -40.40 22.23 22.35
CA THR A 850 -40.94 22.10 23.70
C THR A 850 -39.91 22.69 24.66
N PRO A 851 -40.23 23.73 25.45
CA PRO A 851 -39.25 24.35 26.33
C PRO A 851 -38.79 23.33 27.37
N THR A 852 -37.57 22.83 27.18
CA THR A 852 -36.95 21.89 28.11
C THR A 852 -36.71 22.63 29.42
N GLU A 853 -37.23 22.09 30.52
CA GLU A 853 -37.02 22.68 31.85
C GLU A 853 -35.53 22.58 32.18
N THR A 854 -34.81 23.71 32.08
CA THR A 854 -33.36 23.76 32.32
C THR A 854 -33.05 23.10 33.65
N ALA A 855 -32.36 21.96 33.61
CA ALA A 855 -32.00 21.22 34.80
C ALA A 855 -31.03 22.08 35.62
N GLY A 856 -31.57 22.83 36.59
CA GLY A 856 -30.78 23.67 37.48
C GLY A 856 -29.65 22.84 38.11
N PRO A 857 -28.43 23.39 38.25
CA PRO A 857 -27.23 22.61 38.50
C PRO A 857 -27.43 21.71 39.72
N THR A 858 -27.54 20.40 39.46
CA THR A 858 -27.65 19.41 40.54
C THR A 858 -26.33 19.47 41.30
N PRO A 859 -26.33 19.85 42.59
CA PRO A 859 -25.10 20.00 43.33
C PRO A 859 -24.41 18.64 43.40
N THR A 860 -23.20 18.55 42.85
CA THR A 860 -22.40 17.33 42.83
C THR A 860 -22.32 16.74 44.23
N ALA A 861 -23.10 15.69 44.48
CA ALA A 861 -22.95 14.92 45.70
C ALA A 861 -21.60 14.22 45.63
N THR A 862 -20.62 14.70 46.39
CA THR A 862 -19.32 14.05 46.52
C THR A 862 -19.53 12.62 47.03
N MET A 863 -19.50 11.66 46.11
CA MET A 863 -19.57 10.24 46.42
C MET A 863 -18.31 9.86 47.17
N THR A 864 -18.42 9.88 48.50
CA THR A 864 -17.42 9.29 49.38
C THR A 864 -17.58 7.78 49.26
N PRO A 865 -16.56 7.02 48.82
CA PRO A 865 -16.71 5.59 48.58
C PRO A 865 -16.98 4.86 49.90
N GLU A 866 -18.16 4.25 50.00
CA GLU A 866 -18.50 3.33 51.09
C GLU A 866 -17.88 1.95 50.78
N PRO A 867 -17.04 1.39 51.68
CA PRO A 867 -16.26 0.20 51.34
C PRO A 867 -17.10 -1.08 51.43
N THR A 868 -17.09 -1.86 50.35
CA THR A 868 -17.73 -3.18 50.30
C THR A 868 -17.13 -4.13 51.34
N GLN A 869 -17.98 -4.72 52.19
CA GLN A 869 -17.54 -5.74 53.16
C GLN A 869 -17.19 -7.05 52.44
N SER A 870 -15.94 -7.50 52.57
CA SER A 870 -15.53 -8.89 52.34
C SER A 870 -15.35 -9.62 53.67
N ASP A 871 -16.11 -10.69 53.88
CA ASP A 871 -16.05 -11.50 55.10
C ASP A 871 -15.05 -12.65 54.91
N GLY A 872 -14.00 -12.76 55.74
CA GLY A 872 -12.92 -13.73 55.45
C GLY A 872 -11.60 -13.71 56.24
N THR A 873 -11.61 -13.64 57.58
CA THR A 873 -10.57 -14.21 58.48
C THR A 873 -9.05 -13.89 58.30
N VAL A 874 -8.54 -12.88 59.05
CA VAL A 874 -7.62 -13.01 60.24
C VAL A 874 -6.26 -13.76 60.11
N PRO A 875 -5.11 -13.30 60.73
CA PRO A 875 -4.67 -11.95 61.17
C PRO A 875 -3.14 -11.62 60.99
N GLY A 876 -2.68 -10.36 61.20
CA GLY A 876 -1.25 -10.11 61.48
C GLY A 876 -0.70 -8.67 61.59
N ALA A 877 -0.60 -8.14 62.83
CA ALA A 877 0.41 -7.16 63.32
C ALA A 877 0.57 -5.72 62.72
N SER A 878 -0.07 -4.76 63.41
CA SER A 878 0.34 -3.40 63.87
C SER A 878 1.40 -2.48 63.20
N PRO A 879 1.32 -1.13 63.40
CA PRO A 879 1.88 -0.11 62.49
C PRO A 879 2.84 0.94 63.12
N SER A 880 3.49 1.77 62.28
CA SER A 880 4.04 3.13 62.56
C SER A 880 4.82 3.67 61.33
N ALA A 881 4.99 4.98 61.06
CA ALA A 881 4.35 6.19 61.59
C ALA A 881 4.65 7.46 60.73
N THR A 882 3.66 8.36 60.62
CA THR A 882 3.73 9.85 60.65
C THR A 882 4.75 10.70 59.85
N ALA A 883 4.18 11.59 59.01
CA ALA A 883 4.25 13.07 59.09
C ALA A 883 5.27 13.94 58.30
N ASN A 884 4.68 14.64 57.32
CA ASN A 884 4.75 16.10 57.00
C ASN A 884 5.93 16.77 56.22
N PRO A 885 5.62 17.81 55.41
CA PRO A 885 6.54 18.55 54.52
C PRO A 885 7.11 19.84 55.19
N PRO A 886 7.88 20.72 54.50
CA PRO A 886 7.26 21.88 53.82
C PRO A 886 8.04 22.66 52.70
N ALA A 887 7.32 23.60 52.05
CA ALA A 887 7.73 24.97 51.65
C ALA A 887 8.58 25.25 50.37
N ALA A 888 8.50 26.53 49.93
CA ALA A 888 8.87 27.04 48.60
C ALA A 888 9.80 28.29 48.62
N GLY A 889 10.37 28.67 47.46
CA GLY A 889 11.02 29.98 47.22
C GLY A 889 12.06 29.98 46.06
N GLY A 890 11.92 30.89 45.08
CA GLY A 890 12.84 31.06 43.92
C GLY A 890 14.04 32.02 44.19
N PRO A 891 14.60 32.81 43.22
CA PRO A 891 14.22 32.96 41.79
C PRO A 891 15.38 33.12 40.74
N THR A 892 15.04 33.05 39.44
CA THR A 892 15.61 33.73 38.23
C THR A 892 17.12 33.85 37.92
N THR A 893 17.49 33.46 36.68
CA THR A 893 18.30 34.26 35.72
C THR A 893 17.87 33.93 34.27
N SER A 894 18.24 34.76 33.26
CA SER A 894 17.65 34.76 31.91
C SER A 894 18.67 34.90 30.75
N GLN A 895 18.16 34.72 29.51
CA GLN A 895 18.76 34.97 28.17
C GLN A 895 19.40 33.76 27.43
N PRO A 896 19.36 33.73 26.07
CA PRO A 896 18.40 34.36 25.14
C PRO A 896 17.80 33.37 24.11
N THR A 897 16.77 33.82 23.39
CA THR A 897 16.08 33.07 22.32
C THR A 897 16.90 32.96 21.02
N SER A 898 16.69 31.87 20.29
CA SER A 898 16.98 31.75 18.84
C SER A 898 15.64 31.54 18.12
N PRO A 899 15.49 31.93 16.85
CA PRO A 899 14.22 31.80 16.15
C PRO A 899 13.86 30.32 15.95
N VAL A 900 12.60 30.00 16.22
CA VAL A 900 11.98 28.73 15.84
C VAL A 900 11.95 28.70 14.31
N ALA A 901 12.42 27.60 13.71
CA ALA A 901 12.19 27.34 12.30
C ALA A 901 10.72 26.91 12.14
N PRO A 902 10.02 27.28 11.05
CA PRO A 902 8.68 26.77 10.83
C PRO A 902 8.74 25.24 10.76
N ASP A 903 7.88 24.57 11.52
CA ASP A 903 7.77 23.12 11.47
C ASP A 903 7.25 22.72 10.09
N ALA A 904 8.08 22.00 9.35
CA ALA A 904 7.77 21.54 8.01
C ALA A 904 6.95 20.25 8.06
N ASP A 905 5.74 20.33 8.62
CA ASP A 905 4.70 19.33 8.38
C ASP A 905 4.25 19.47 6.92
N GLY A 906 5.05 18.86 6.05
CA GLY A 906 4.73 18.67 4.65
C GLY A 906 3.59 17.68 4.52
N GLN A 907 2.37 18.16 4.76
CA GLN A 907 1.16 17.49 4.31
C GLN A 907 1.20 17.49 2.78
N GLN A 908 1.73 16.38 2.26
CA GLN A 908 1.30 15.81 1.00
C GLN A 908 -0.23 15.69 1.01
N LEU A 909 -0.87 15.66 -0.17
CA LEU A 909 -2.30 15.31 -0.31
C LEU A 909 -2.65 14.22 0.68
N ALA A 910 -3.66 14.45 1.53
CA ALA A 910 -3.97 13.68 2.73
C ALA A 910 -3.56 12.21 2.55
N THR A 911 -2.50 11.77 3.22
CA THR A 911 -1.86 10.48 2.93
C THR A 911 -2.73 9.34 3.46
N THR A 912 -3.73 8.98 2.68
CA THR A 912 -4.64 7.85 2.87
C THR A 912 -4.06 6.52 2.40
N GLY A 913 -2.76 6.52 2.05
CA GLY A 913 -1.96 5.32 1.90
C GLY A 913 -0.65 5.45 2.67
N VAL A 914 -0.28 4.39 3.38
CA VAL A 914 1.14 4.15 3.66
C VAL A 914 1.83 3.95 2.31
N GLU A 915 2.85 4.74 2.02
CA GLU A 915 3.83 4.43 0.97
C GLU A 915 4.45 3.06 1.27
N LEU A 916 3.92 1.99 0.64
CA LEU A 916 4.42 0.62 0.80
C LEU A 916 5.81 0.40 0.15
N SER A 917 6.48 1.49 -0.24
CA SER A 917 7.82 1.54 -0.83
C SER A 917 8.97 1.44 0.19
N ALA A 918 8.65 1.39 1.49
CA ALA A 918 9.63 1.40 2.59
C ALA A 918 9.74 0.08 3.39
N LEU A 919 9.60 -1.09 2.75
CA LEU A 919 9.92 -2.40 3.36
C LEU A 919 11.16 -3.06 2.73
N LEU A 920 12.33 -2.67 3.23
CA LEU A 920 13.52 -3.54 3.21
C LEU A 920 13.44 -4.51 4.41
N PRO A 921 13.74 -5.81 4.24
CA PRO A 921 13.41 -6.81 5.25
C PRO A 921 14.38 -6.78 6.43
N ILE A 922 13.92 -6.29 7.60
CA ILE A 922 14.62 -6.43 8.87
C ILE A 922 13.90 -7.45 9.75
N ALA A 923 14.62 -8.52 10.06
CA ALA A 923 14.14 -9.73 10.73
C ALA A 923 13.24 -9.52 11.97
N ALA A 924 11.94 -9.80 11.82
CA ALA A 924 10.96 -9.91 12.92
C ALA A 924 10.71 -11.36 13.40
N GLY A 925 11.66 -12.28 13.18
CA GLY A 925 11.49 -13.73 13.40
C GLY A 925 11.62 -14.26 14.84
N ALA A 926 11.39 -13.43 15.88
CA ALA A 926 11.72 -13.82 17.27
C ALA A 926 10.71 -13.46 18.37
N ALA A 927 9.65 -12.70 18.10
CA ALA A 927 8.69 -12.25 19.13
C ALA A 927 7.41 -13.13 19.25
N LEU A 928 7.01 -13.83 18.19
CA LEU A 928 5.71 -14.53 18.10
C LEU A 928 5.59 -15.86 18.89
N LEU A 929 6.61 -16.27 19.63
CA LEU A 929 6.60 -17.51 20.42
C LEU A 929 6.07 -17.36 21.87
N ALA A 930 5.77 -16.12 22.32
CA ALA A 930 5.27 -15.86 23.67
C ALA A 930 3.74 -15.76 23.77
N GLY A 931 3.07 -15.17 22.78
CA GLY A 931 1.62 -14.90 22.81
C GLY A 931 0.75 -16.17 22.69
N ALA A 932 1.01 -16.99 21.66
CA ALA A 932 0.23 -18.20 21.38
C ALA A 932 0.24 -19.23 22.53
N LEU A 933 1.33 -19.29 23.29
CA LEU A 933 1.46 -20.22 24.42
C LEU A 933 0.55 -19.86 25.61
N ALA A 934 0.28 -18.57 25.82
CA ALA A 934 -0.60 -18.10 26.90
C ALA A 934 -2.07 -18.45 26.64
N PHE A 935 -2.52 -18.34 25.39
CA PHE A 935 -3.91 -18.65 25.01
C PHE A 935 -4.21 -20.16 25.07
N LEU A 936 -3.27 -20.99 24.61
CA LEU A 936 -3.39 -22.45 24.65
C LEU A 936 -3.35 -23.05 26.07
N LEU A 937 -2.63 -22.43 27.02
CA LEU A 937 -2.65 -22.89 28.42
C LEU A 937 -3.98 -22.58 29.13
N ARG A 938 -4.63 -21.46 28.83
CA ARG A 938 -5.88 -21.05 29.50
C ARG A 938 -7.04 -22.01 29.16
N ARG A 939 -7.15 -22.42 27.89
CA ARG A 939 -8.18 -23.37 27.41
C ARG A 939 -8.04 -24.80 27.95
N ARG A 940 -6.92 -25.13 28.61
CA ARG A 940 -6.67 -26.46 29.23
C ARG A 940 -6.98 -26.54 30.73
N ILE A 941 -7.29 -25.42 31.38
CA ILE A 941 -7.58 -25.38 32.83
C ILE A 941 -9.10 -25.44 33.10
N ASP A 942 -9.94 -24.94 32.20
CA ASP A 942 -11.41 -24.97 32.35
C ASP A 942 -12.09 -26.30 31.92
N ARG A 943 -11.32 -27.39 31.79
CA ARG A 943 -11.83 -28.76 31.56
C ARG A 943 -11.05 -29.82 32.36
N ALA A 944 -10.76 -29.55 33.63
CA ALA A 944 -10.25 -30.49 34.62
C ALA A 944 -11.09 -30.47 35.90
#